data_AF-A0A9Q4KZX5-F1
#
_entry.id   AF-A0A9Q4KZX5-F1
#
_cell.length_a   1.000
_cell.length_b   1.000
_cell.length_c   1.000
_cell.angle_alpha   90.00
_cell.angle_beta   90.00
_cell.angle_gamma   90.00
#
_symmetry.space_group_name_H-M   'P 1'
#
loop_
_entity.id
_entity.type
_entity.pdbx_description
1 polymer ?
#
loop_
_entity_poly.entity_id
_entity_poly.type
_entity_poly.pdbx_seq_one_letter_code
_entity_poly.pdbx_strand_id
1 'polypeptide(L)'
;MGKNNRGQKCNSTGDQRAVSPLVGVILLFAIVAIGAMMVFVTGASMLDAFESDANAERAQQVMSETDHRIATVAATGTQQELPEMEGSITNDGSIEVTWYNASTGTRCPTGPVRGDLRALEFELNDRTIAHQGGGVWVKTENGVTVDSEPQIEYDGDSLRLQILQLEEGDFEGPETVARANHSKSTSLTKDINDAASNCPDATDIEVEIESSYYEGWNRYLEDAVGDSNVESYSGNQTVEMKIQNVRSPTSNPTVLIESDDGLKNTVGTDDQRVEYSDPLKFRATLNNTGDNTITTPMRVSIDGGAIVKDGDNALPNGQTKSNRKATVKQSSYEDTLTPGQTYEYTIESLDDSGNVEDSLDSPGEFYLGKSGSQFNVTDSDVTTTSTGDGNVTISAEVTNRGVEEGTRDVTLELEEYNVTASEELTLDYGANGTVSWTVNESDLPIGSNAFTIDTGDDTANGTVTGKATGGEDAFVVVEDEGVGDDQVVADDKPFSVEASVVSTYSGKETRNVNLSIPGTDVHRSELITLEGGEENTISFWIDPDKYDLEPGTVYDYDIDADGTGLSTPGSFYIGEPGTNFELSDGNATTDDNVTITADLKNTGVDSGSQTVTVELEYLDEMPAELEDEDPYGTLFDGEINRSYGESDTIELDLNRSRLLDGEYRATIQTEDESTTTSFTVTAGVDPGRAGLDDLDNATVDISVLSSQVSGINGYPNDHELGTMTLEVLTKQEGTTTTEHVFENPSGGENINTYPSWQDKSDPVYNTTLEIEEEATLTLASSSYGLPSGTSGCNVQEEAESNYFSPVDQHRWCEDVDTSSDDYLVDQINATADSREQNLRVRTAKDNSVPGLQAGNEEQESVDEILADVSDPVIDRDSLWNDGELTLDENEFIFLFEATTQCGMYDSGCAESNDDIDALWESARDNTGSGDPNFNDLIVYVNVERANVDPGTPSITITPGDGDSTDVDAGEGRDAGGAGEIDARFEGDTDEGSAPDVGTGDSAPTDGTSGASSNTGIEIDTDHVVIG
;
A
#
# COMPACT_ATOMS: atom_id res chain seq x y z
N MET A 1 -28.84 68.41 -46.93
CA MET A 1 -30.00 69.24 -47.32
C MET A 1 -30.68 69.65 -46.02
N GLY A 2 -30.54 70.89 -45.55
CA GLY A 2 -31.46 72.01 -45.86
C GLY A 2 -32.73 71.85 -45.02
N LYS A 3 -33.27 72.80 -44.25
CA LYS A 3 -33.23 74.26 -44.25
C LYS A 3 -33.80 74.67 -42.87
N ASN A 4 -33.29 75.73 -42.23
CA ASN A 4 -33.90 77.07 -42.25
C ASN A 4 -35.41 77.06 -41.92
N ASN A 5 -35.97 77.92 -41.11
CA ASN A 5 -35.50 79.03 -40.28
C ASN A 5 -36.79 79.66 -39.75
N ARG A 6 -36.71 80.30 -38.58
CA ARG A 6 -37.38 81.56 -38.24
C ARG A 6 -38.90 81.70 -38.37
N GLY A 7 -39.44 82.18 -37.25
CA GLY A 7 -40.36 83.32 -37.23
C GLY A 7 -40.72 83.65 -35.79
N GLN A 8 -39.89 84.32 -34.98
CA GLN A 8 -39.47 85.74 -35.04
C GLN A 8 -40.64 86.74 -34.83
N LYS A 9 -40.56 87.50 -33.72
CA LYS A 9 -40.55 88.98 -33.62
C LYS A 9 -40.30 89.39 -32.15
N CYS A 10 -39.22 90.10 -31.78
CA CYS A 10 -38.86 91.54 -31.96
C CYS A 10 -39.76 92.50 -31.13
N ASN A 11 -39.30 93.54 -30.40
CA ASN A 11 -38.02 94.28 -30.44
C ASN A 11 -37.83 95.28 -29.23
N SER A 12 -36.56 95.57 -28.89
CA SER A 12 -35.88 96.87 -28.56
C SER A 12 -36.36 97.76 -27.39
N THR A 13 -35.52 98.28 -26.46
CA THR A 13 -34.33 99.16 -26.59
C THR A 13 -33.43 99.14 -25.33
N GLY A 14 -32.09 99.31 -25.46
CA GLY A 14 -31.22 99.78 -24.36
C GLY A 14 -29.74 99.37 -24.43
N ASP A 15 -28.92 100.26 -25.01
CA ASP A 15 -27.44 100.42 -25.02
C ASP A 15 -26.44 99.25 -25.19
N GLN A 16 -25.50 99.46 -26.13
CA GLN A 16 -24.44 98.56 -26.60
C GLN A 16 -23.13 98.70 -25.81
N ARG A 17 -22.46 97.56 -25.53
CA ARG A 17 -21.00 97.48 -25.31
C ARG A 17 -20.42 96.38 -26.19
N ALA A 18 -19.51 96.74 -27.09
CA ALA A 18 -18.75 95.81 -27.92
C ALA A 18 -17.62 95.18 -27.10
N VAL A 19 -17.51 93.85 -27.12
CA VAL A 19 -16.45 93.06 -26.47
C VAL A 19 -15.68 92.28 -27.54
N SER A 20 -14.35 92.24 -27.41
CA SER A 20 -13.38 91.70 -28.39
C SER A 20 -13.52 90.18 -28.63
N PRO A 21 -13.21 89.64 -29.84
CA PRO A 21 -13.26 88.20 -30.14
C PRO A 21 -12.42 87.30 -29.22
N LEU A 22 -11.31 87.81 -28.68
CA LEU A 22 -10.47 87.08 -27.71
C LEU A 22 -11.23 86.83 -26.40
N VAL A 23 -12.10 87.78 -26.01
CA VAL A 23 -12.95 87.64 -24.82
C VAL A 23 -13.97 86.53 -25.04
N GLY A 24 -14.52 86.37 -26.25
CA GLY A 24 -15.49 85.31 -26.57
C GLY A 24 -14.93 83.89 -26.45
N VAL A 25 -13.70 83.65 -26.92
CA VAL A 25 -13.06 82.31 -26.83
C VAL A 25 -12.62 81.99 -25.40
N ILE A 26 -12.06 82.98 -24.67
CA ILE A 26 -11.73 82.83 -23.26
C ILE A 26 -12.99 82.56 -22.44
N LEU A 27 -14.12 83.23 -22.74
CA LEU A 27 -15.39 82.99 -22.06
C LEU A 27 -15.94 81.60 -22.35
N LEU A 28 -15.79 81.09 -23.58
CA LEU A 28 -16.25 79.75 -23.95
C LEU A 28 -15.41 78.67 -23.24
N PHE A 29 -14.09 78.80 -23.21
CA PHE A 29 -13.22 77.90 -22.45
C PHE A 29 -13.49 77.97 -20.94
N ALA A 30 -13.75 79.17 -20.39
CA ALA A 30 -14.13 79.33 -18.99
C ALA A 30 -15.48 78.64 -18.70
N ILE A 31 -16.47 78.77 -19.57
CA ILE A 31 -17.78 78.11 -19.39
C ILE A 31 -17.67 76.58 -19.53
N VAL A 32 -16.88 76.08 -20.50
CA VAL A 32 -16.66 74.63 -20.65
C VAL A 32 -15.87 74.08 -19.46
N ALA A 33 -14.84 74.79 -19.00
CA ALA A 33 -14.08 74.40 -17.81
C ALA A 33 -14.96 74.42 -16.55
N ILE A 34 -15.79 75.45 -16.36
CA ILE A 34 -16.76 75.52 -15.26
C ILE A 34 -17.80 74.39 -15.37
N GLY A 35 -18.28 74.10 -16.58
CA GLY A 35 -19.22 72.99 -16.83
C GLY A 35 -18.61 71.63 -16.53
N ALA A 36 -17.38 71.37 -16.96
CA ALA A 36 -16.65 70.14 -16.66
C ALA A 36 -16.33 70.02 -15.16
N MET A 37 -15.96 71.12 -14.50
CA MET A 37 -15.68 71.15 -13.06
C MET A 37 -16.96 70.92 -12.24
N MET A 38 -18.10 71.44 -12.70
CA MET A 38 -19.41 71.20 -12.08
C MET A 38 -19.83 69.73 -12.24
N VAL A 39 -19.68 69.15 -13.43
CA VAL A 39 -19.96 67.71 -13.65
C VAL A 39 -19.04 66.83 -12.82
N PHE A 40 -17.76 67.18 -12.69
CA PHE A 40 -16.80 66.44 -11.87
C PHE A 40 -17.16 66.47 -10.38
N VAL A 41 -17.53 67.65 -9.84
CA VAL A 41 -17.95 67.79 -8.43
C VAL A 41 -19.23 67.00 -8.16
N THR A 42 -20.22 67.05 -9.05
CA THR A 42 -21.45 66.27 -8.90
C THR A 42 -21.23 64.77 -9.10
N GLY A 43 -20.31 64.38 -10.00
CA GLY A 43 -19.95 63.00 -10.25
C GLY A 43 -19.19 62.35 -9.08
N ALA A 44 -18.31 63.10 -8.41
CA ALA A 44 -17.57 62.62 -7.24
C ALA A 44 -18.52 62.26 -6.08
N SER A 45 -19.48 63.13 -5.75
CA SER A 45 -20.48 62.86 -4.70
C SER A 45 -21.40 61.67 -5.00
N MET A 46 -21.62 61.35 -6.28
CA MET A 46 -22.45 60.20 -6.67
C MET A 46 -21.66 58.89 -6.64
N LEU A 47 -20.36 58.93 -6.93
CA LEU A 47 -19.44 57.81 -6.75
C LEU A 47 -19.28 57.43 -5.27
N ASP A 48 -19.09 58.41 -4.39
CA ASP A 48 -19.00 58.18 -2.94
C ASP A 48 -20.28 57.52 -2.39
N ALA A 49 -21.46 57.91 -2.89
CA ALA A 49 -22.73 57.30 -2.50
C ALA A 49 -22.86 55.84 -2.98
N PHE A 50 -22.45 55.53 -4.21
CA PHE A 50 -22.47 54.15 -4.72
C PHE A 50 -21.45 53.25 -4.02
N GLU A 51 -20.30 53.78 -3.62
CA GLU A 51 -19.31 53.03 -2.85
C GLU A 51 -19.80 52.74 -1.44
N SER A 52 -20.46 53.71 -0.78
CA SER A 52 -21.09 53.52 0.53
C SER A 52 -22.21 52.47 0.49
N ASP A 53 -23.11 52.53 -0.51
CA ASP A 53 -24.21 51.57 -0.66
C ASP A 53 -23.68 50.15 -0.95
N ALA A 54 -22.66 50.03 -1.83
CA ALA A 54 -22.06 48.73 -2.15
C ALA A 54 -21.30 48.12 -0.95
N ASN A 55 -20.66 48.94 -0.12
CA ASN A 55 -19.99 48.46 1.10
C ASN A 55 -21.02 48.07 2.18
N ALA A 56 -22.13 48.79 2.30
CA ALA A 56 -23.22 48.46 3.21
C ALA A 56 -23.90 47.13 2.82
N GLU A 57 -24.20 46.91 1.53
CA GLU A 57 -24.77 45.64 1.05
C GLU A 57 -23.82 44.46 1.31
N ARG A 58 -22.51 44.64 1.11
CA ARG A 58 -21.51 43.61 1.43
C ARG A 58 -21.43 43.30 2.91
N ALA A 59 -21.42 44.32 3.77
CA ALA A 59 -21.38 44.15 5.22
C ALA A 59 -22.64 43.45 5.75
N GLN A 60 -23.82 43.75 5.19
CA GLN A 60 -25.06 43.04 5.51
C GLN A 60 -25.01 41.57 5.10
N GLN A 61 -24.51 41.27 3.89
CA GLN A 61 -24.39 39.89 3.43
C GLN A 61 -23.42 39.07 4.30
N VAL A 62 -22.29 39.66 4.68
CA VAL A 62 -21.31 39.01 5.58
C VAL A 62 -21.87 38.87 7.00
N MET A 63 -22.63 39.84 7.49
CA MET A 63 -23.27 39.73 8.79
C MET A 63 -24.35 38.65 8.79
N SER A 64 -25.15 38.51 7.73
CA SER A 64 -26.14 37.43 7.61
C SER A 64 -25.48 36.05 7.59
N GLU A 65 -24.33 35.92 6.92
CA GLU A 65 -23.54 34.69 6.96
C GLU A 65 -22.95 34.43 8.35
N THR A 66 -22.45 35.47 9.01
CA THR A 66 -21.95 35.41 10.40
C THR A 66 -23.05 35.00 11.38
N ASP A 67 -24.25 35.59 11.29
CA ASP A 67 -25.45 35.28 12.07
C ASP A 67 -25.84 33.80 11.91
N HIS A 68 -25.91 33.32 10.66
CA HIS A 68 -26.22 31.92 10.39
C HIS A 68 -25.17 30.95 10.97
N ARG A 69 -23.88 31.28 10.84
CA ARG A 69 -22.80 30.45 11.39
C ARG A 69 -22.80 30.46 12.92
N ILE A 70 -23.04 31.60 13.56
CA ILE A 70 -23.17 31.69 15.03
C ILE A 70 -24.41 30.93 15.52
N ALA A 71 -25.55 31.05 14.86
CA ALA A 71 -26.75 30.28 15.19
C ALA A 71 -26.53 28.77 15.02
N THR A 72 -25.77 28.37 14.00
CA THR A 72 -25.36 26.96 13.82
C THR A 72 -24.45 26.49 14.94
N VAL A 73 -23.50 27.31 15.39
CA VAL A 73 -22.62 27.00 16.53
C VAL A 73 -23.46 26.85 17.82
N ALA A 74 -24.42 27.73 18.05
CA ALA A 74 -25.32 27.66 19.21
C ALA A 74 -26.17 26.38 19.20
N ALA A 75 -26.81 26.06 18.07
CA ALA A 75 -27.68 24.90 17.95
C ALA A 75 -26.95 23.55 17.92
N THR A 76 -25.76 23.50 17.28
CA THR A 76 -25.05 22.22 17.02
C THR A 76 -23.80 22.03 17.87
N GLY A 77 -23.31 23.07 18.54
CA GLY A 77 -22.02 23.07 19.24
C GLY A 77 -20.79 23.03 18.32
N THR A 78 -20.97 22.91 17.00
CA THR A 78 -19.88 22.71 16.04
C THR A 78 -19.19 24.04 15.73
N GLN A 79 -17.85 24.06 15.84
CA GLN A 79 -17.03 25.21 15.49
C GLN A 79 -17.25 25.68 14.05
N GLN A 80 -17.34 26.99 13.83
CA GLN A 80 -17.44 27.59 12.49
C GLN A 80 -16.38 28.68 12.30
N GLU A 81 -15.69 28.66 11.17
CA GLU A 81 -14.89 29.82 10.73
C GLU A 81 -15.83 30.97 10.39
N LEU A 82 -15.48 32.20 10.71
CA LEU A 82 -16.27 33.38 10.33
C LEU A 82 -15.65 34.05 9.11
N PRO A 83 -16.47 34.65 8.21
CA PRO A 83 -15.95 35.38 7.06
C PRO A 83 -14.98 36.50 7.50
N GLU A 84 -13.88 36.67 6.75
CA GLU A 84 -12.85 37.66 7.05
C GLU A 84 -13.40 39.11 6.92
N MET A 85 -13.57 39.80 8.05
CA MET A 85 -14.05 41.19 8.10
C MET A 85 -13.60 41.90 9.38
N GLU A 86 -13.30 43.21 9.29
CA GLU A 86 -12.93 44.06 10.44
C GLU A 86 -14.16 44.36 11.34
N GLY A 87 -14.60 43.37 12.12
CA GLY A 87 -15.59 43.52 13.19
C GLY A 87 -14.97 43.44 14.57
N SER A 88 -15.60 44.03 15.58
CA SER A 88 -15.12 43.97 16.96
C SER A 88 -16.23 43.59 17.93
N ILE A 89 -15.91 42.76 18.92
CA ILE A 89 -16.84 42.41 20.00
C ILE A 89 -16.78 43.51 21.05
N THR A 90 -17.91 44.13 21.35
CA THR A 90 -18.03 45.20 22.35
C THR A 90 -18.81 44.70 23.57
N ASN A 91 -18.50 45.29 24.74
CA ASN A 91 -19.23 45.04 25.99
C ASN A 91 -20.54 45.84 26.04
N ASP A 92 -21.40 45.68 25.03
CA ASP A 92 -22.72 46.30 24.95
C ASP A 92 -23.81 45.23 25.09
N GLY A 93 -24.82 45.46 25.94
CA GLY A 93 -25.95 44.55 26.11
C GLY A 93 -25.91 43.71 27.40
N SER A 94 -26.97 43.77 28.21
CA SER A 94 -27.22 42.87 29.36
C SER A 94 -28.71 42.56 29.55
N ILE A 95 -29.02 41.42 30.17
CA ILE A 95 -30.39 40.95 30.46
C ILE A 95 -30.59 40.65 31.96
N GLU A 96 -31.76 40.99 32.50
CA GLU A 96 -32.18 40.73 33.89
C GLU A 96 -33.59 40.11 33.94
N VAL A 97 -33.79 39.05 34.73
CA VAL A 97 -35.06 38.29 34.83
C VAL A 97 -35.54 38.18 36.27
N THR A 98 -36.81 38.49 36.54
CA THR A 98 -37.42 38.49 37.89
C THR A 98 -38.78 37.77 37.94
N TRP A 99 -38.95 36.88 38.92
CA TRP A 99 -40.24 36.26 39.26
C TRP A 99 -41.02 37.04 40.33
N TYR A 100 -42.33 37.15 40.15
CA TYR A 100 -43.21 37.82 41.11
C TYR A 100 -44.64 37.27 41.08
N ASN A 101 -45.47 37.72 42.02
CA ASN A 101 -46.91 37.50 42.00
C ASN A 101 -47.61 38.85 41.77
N ALA A 102 -48.22 39.02 40.59
CA ALA A 102 -48.89 40.26 40.19
C ALA A 102 -50.14 40.56 41.04
N SER A 103 -50.82 39.52 41.53
CA SER A 103 -52.01 39.66 42.38
C SER A 103 -51.71 40.23 43.77
N THR A 104 -50.52 39.94 44.31
CA THR A 104 -50.09 40.42 45.64
C THR A 104 -49.02 41.52 45.57
N GLY A 105 -48.39 41.73 44.41
CA GLY A 105 -47.28 42.66 44.20
C GLY A 105 -45.96 42.21 44.84
N THR A 106 -45.85 40.94 45.22
CA THR A 106 -44.68 40.41 45.95
C THR A 106 -43.66 39.85 44.95
N ARG A 107 -42.44 40.38 44.95
CA ARG A 107 -41.31 39.82 44.19
C ARG A 107 -40.69 38.64 44.95
N CYS A 108 -40.14 37.67 44.21
CA CYS A 108 -39.48 36.53 44.82
C CYS A 108 -38.27 37.00 45.68
N PRO A 109 -38.11 36.52 46.92
CA PRO A 109 -37.05 37.00 47.82
C PRO A 109 -35.62 36.69 47.37
N THR A 110 -35.44 35.76 46.43
CA THR A 110 -34.14 35.40 45.85
C THR A 110 -33.54 36.51 44.98
N GLY A 111 -34.35 37.47 44.53
CA GLY A 111 -33.91 38.60 43.71
C GLY A 111 -33.81 38.28 42.21
N PRO A 112 -33.40 39.27 41.39
CA PRO A 112 -33.29 39.13 39.93
C PRO A 112 -32.05 38.33 39.48
N VAL A 113 -32.20 37.59 38.39
CA VAL A 113 -31.13 36.83 37.72
C VAL A 113 -30.56 37.63 36.55
N ARG A 114 -29.24 37.63 36.31
CA ARG A 114 -28.57 38.51 35.31
C ARG A 114 -27.65 37.77 34.34
N GLY A 115 -27.53 38.27 33.11
CA GLY A 115 -26.56 37.82 32.10
C GLY A 115 -26.05 38.93 31.18
N ASP A 116 -24.85 38.77 30.62
CA ASP A 116 -24.23 39.70 29.67
C ASP A 116 -24.46 39.25 28.22
N LEU A 117 -24.99 40.11 27.34
CA LEU A 117 -25.28 39.75 25.94
C LEU A 117 -24.06 39.95 25.03
N ARG A 118 -23.35 41.09 25.18
CA ARG A 118 -22.29 41.58 24.27
C ARG A 118 -22.76 41.74 22.82
N ALA A 119 -22.04 42.50 22.01
CA ALA A 119 -22.39 42.74 20.60
C ALA A 119 -21.17 42.58 19.68
N LEU A 120 -21.33 41.89 18.55
CA LEU A 120 -20.35 41.91 17.46
C LEU A 120 -20.71 43.05 16.51
N GLU A 121 -19.88 44.09 16.41
CA GLU A 121 -20.18 45.31 15.67
C GLU A 121 -19.28 45.51 14.45
N PHE A 122 -19.89 45.97 13.36
CA PHE A 122 -19.23 46.43 12.14
C PHE A 122 -19.59 47.89 11.88
N GLU A 123 -18.59 48.76 11.96
CA GLU A 123 -18.74 50.21 11.75
C GLU A 123 -18.55 50.55 10.26
N LEU A 124 -19.57 51.18 9.67
CA LEU A 124 -19.51 51.77 8.34
C LEU A 124 -19.61 53.30 8.45
N ASN A 125 -19.32 54.00 7.36
CA ASN A 125 -19.26 55.47 7.36
C ASN A 125 -20.59 56.16 7.75
N ASP A 126 -21.74 55.53 7.48
CA ASP A 126 -23.09 56.09 7.70
C ASP A 126 -23.99 55.24 8.63
N ARG A 127 -23.53 54.06 9.06
CA ARG A 127 -24.31 53.11 9.88
C ARG A 127 -23.44 52.10 10.63
N THR A 128 -23.97 51.47 11.66
CA THR A 128 -23.36 50.34 12.37
C THR A 128 -24.26 49.11 12.23
N ILE A 129 -23.70 47.96 11.92
CA ILE A 129 -24.41 46.68 11.88
C ILE A 129 -23.90 45.84 13.07
N ALA A 130 -24.80 45.36 13.93
CA ALA A 130 -24.42 44.66 15.15
C ALA A 130 -25.23 43.39 15.37
N HIS A 131 -24.57 42.31 15.76
CA HIS A 131 -25.22 41.07 16.17
C HIS A 131 -25.19 40.97 17.71
N GLN A 132 -26.37 40.93 18.35
CA GLN A 132 -26.54 40.94 19.81
C GLN A 132 -27.81 40.18 20.21
N GLY A 133 -27.71 39.30 21.21
CA GLY A 133 -28.86 38.59 21.79
C GLY A 133 -29.57 37.63 20.84
N GLY A 134 -28.93 37.23 19.74
CA GLY A 134 -29.50 36.36 18.70
C GLY A 134 -30.23 37.12 17.58
N GLY A 135 -30.10 38.45 17.52
CA GLY A 135 -30.61 39.26 16.41
C GLY A 135 -29.54 40.17 15.81
N VAL A 136 -29.81 40.65 14.59
CA VAL A 136 -28.96 41.59 13.85
C VAL A 136 -29.64 42.95 13.75
N TRP A 137 -28.93 43.98 14.19
CA TRP A 137 -29.42 45.36 14.32
C TRP A 137 -28.63 46.30 13.41
N VAL A 138 -29.34 47.16 12.67
CA VAL A 138 -28.74 48.20 11.83
C VAL A 138 -29.06 49.56 12.44
N LYS A 139 -28.03 50.27 12.90
CA LYS A 139 -28.11 51.59 13.52
C LYS A 139 -27.66 52.66 12.55
N THR A 140 -28.53 53.63 12.29
CA THR A 140 -28.25 54.81 11.45
C THR A 140 -28.52 56.09 12.23
N GLU A 141 -28.19 57.26 11.66
CA GLU A 141 -28.59 58.55 12.25
C GLU A 141 -30.13 58.71 12.39
N ASN A 142 -30.93 57.93 11.65
CA ASN A 142 -32.39 57.99 11.66
C ASN A 142 -33.05 56.99 12.63
N GLY A 143 -32.27 56.17 13.34
CA GLY A 143 -32.75 55.17 14.30
C GLY A 143 -32.20 53.77 14.04
N VAL A 144 -32.70 52.80 14.83
CA VAL A 144 -32.31 51.39 14.76
C VAL A 144 -33.41 50.55 14.08
N THR A 145 -33.01 49.68 13.16
CA THR A 145 -33.86 48.67 12.52
C THR A 145 -33.34 47.26 12.78
N VAL A 146 -34.24 46.29 12.81
CA VAL A 146 -33.90 44.86 12.91
C VAL A 146 -33.76 44.30 11.49
N ASP A 147 -32.71 43.51 11.27
CA ASP A 147 -32.43 42.81 10.02
C ASP A 147 -32.60 41.28 10.17
N SER A 148 -32.22 40.75 11.35
CA SER A 148 -32.50 39.37 11.80
C SER A 148 -33.10 39.42 13.21
N GLU A 149 -34.19 38.71 13.43
CA GLU A 149 -34.96 38.77 14.68
C GLU A 149 -34.47 37.73 15.70
N PRO A 150 -34.42 38.07 17.00
CA PRO A 150 -34.18 37.11 18.08
C PRO A 150 -35.27 36.01 18.16
N GLN A 151 -35.05 35.01 19.00
CA GLN A 151 -36.02 33.91 19.23
C GLN A 151 -36.74 34.02 20.58
N ILE A 152 -37.52 35.09 20.74
CA ILE A 152 -38.38 35.34 21.91
C ILE A 152 -39.83 35.34 21.43
N GLU A 153 -40.67 34.46 21.98
CA GLU A 153 -42.06 34.30 21.54
C GLU A 153 -43.01 34.09 22.73
N TYR A 154 -44.21 34.65 22.63
CA TYR A 154 -45.28 34.43 23.61
C TYR A 154 -46.60 34.18 22.89
N ASP A 155 -47.22 33.03 23.14
CA ASP A 155 -48.47 32.62 22.47
C ASP A 155 -49.75 32.98 23.25
N GLY A 156 -49.61 33.54 24.46
CA GLY A 156 -50.70 33.87 25.37
C GLY A 156 -50.83 32.94 26.57
N ASP A 157 -50.30 31.72 26.48
CA ASP A 157 -50.32 30.72 27.55
C ASP A 157 -48.89 30.29 27.95
N SER A 158 -47.96 30.26 27.01
CA SER A 158 -46.56 29.85 27.19
C SER A 158 -45.60 30.91 26.64
N LEU A 159 -44.51 31.15 27.38
CA LEU A 159 -43.42 32.06 26.99
C LEU A 159 -42.21 31.21 26.63
N ARG A 160 -41.63 31.48 25.45
CA ARG A 160 -40.35 30.94 25.00
C ARG A 160 -39.31 32.05 24.94
N LEU A 161 -38.23 31.88 25.69
CA LEU A 161 -37.15 32.85 25.81
C LEU A 161 -35.82 32.19 25.42
N GLN A 162 -35.33 32.45 24.20
CA GLN A 162 -34.00 32.02 23.77
C GLN A 162 -33.05 33.22 23.67
N ILE A 163 -31.96 33.19 24.43
CA ILE A 163 -31.02 34.30 24.53
C ILE A 163 -29.59 33.84 24.21
N LEU A 164 -28.98 34.49 23.22
CA LEU A 164 -27.60 34.23 22.81
C LEU A 164 -26.63 35.26 23.40
N GLN A 165 -25.64 34.77 24.15
CA GLN A 165 -24.56 35.52 24.76
C GLN A 165 -23.25 35.35 23.97
N LEU A 166 -22.53 36.45 23.73
CA LEU A 166 -21.24 36.43 23.04
C LEU A 166 -20.06 36.64 24.00
N GLU A 167 -18.91 36.06 23.71
CA GLU A 167 -17.65 36.28 24.43
C GLU A 167 -16.48 36.39 23.43
N GLU A 168 -15.44 37.14 23.81
CA GLU A 168 -14.22 37.28 23.00
C GLU A 168 -13.20 36.24 23.46
N GLY A 169 -12.64 35.49 22.52
CA GLY A 169 -11.62 34.46 22.72
C GLY A 169 -10.30 34.80 22.04
N ASP A 170 -9.25 34.04 22.34
CA ASP A 170 -7.96 34.10 21.65
C ASP A 170 -7.72 32.71 21.04
N PHE A 171 -7.87 32.58 19.72
CA PHE A 171 -7.66 31.32 19.02
C PHE A 171 -6.36 31.40 18.18
N GLU A 172 -5.42 30.48 18.41
CA GLU A 172 -4.17 30.45 17.65
C GLU A 172 -4.45 30.09 16.17
N GLY A 173 -4.46 31.10 15.30
CA GLY A 173 -4.69 30.91 13.87
C GLY A 173 -4.78 32.24 13.10
N PRO A 174 -4.63 32.24 11.77
CA PRO A 174 -4.80 33.44 10.95
C PRO A 174 -6.27 33.80 10.68
N GLU A 175 -7.22 32.94 11.05
CA GLU A 175 -8.66 33.06 10.73
C GLU A 175 -9.51 33.19 11.99
N THR A 176 -10.56 34.00 11.93
CA THR A 176 -11.51 34.20 13.04
C THR A 176 -12.51 33.06 13.13
N VAL A 177 -12.75 32.54 14.34
CA VAL A 177 -13.54 31.33 14.57
C VAL A 177 -14.58 31.57 15.68
N ALA A 178 -15.78 31.02 15.52
CA ALA A 178 -16.83 30.93 16.54
C ALA A 178 -16.92 29.51 17.14
N ARG A 179 -17.01 29.41 18.47
CA ARG A 179 -17.12 28.16 19.24
C ARG A 179 -18.17 28.26 20.34
N ALA A 180 -18.96 27.21 20.56
CA ALA A 180 -19.89 27.16 21.67
C ALA A 180 -19.16 26.94 23.01
N ASN A 181 -19.67 27.54 24.09
CA ASN A 181 -19.24 27.29 25.45
C ASN A 181 -20.35 26.61 26.23
N HIS A 182 -20.45 25.29 26.07
CA HIS A 182 -21.48 24.46 26.70
C HIS A 182 -21.53 24.58 28.22
N SER A 183 -20.39 24.86 28.87
CA SER A 183 -20.34 25.02 30.33
C SER A 183 -21.04 26.28 30.85
N LYS A 184 -21.19 27.30 29.99
CA LYS A 184 -21.88 28.55 30.31
C LYS A 184 -23.29 28.63 29.71
N SER A 185 -23.57 27.93 28.60
CA SER A 185 -24.87 27.91 27.90
C SER A 185 -26.04 27.81 28.88
N THR A 186 -26.08 26.83 29.77
CA THR A 186 -27.29 26.56 30.59
C THR A 186 -27.34 27.28 31.94
N SER A 187 -26.32 28.08 32.29
CA SER A 187 -26.20 28.67 33.63
C SER A 187 -27.32 29.66 33.92
N LEU A 188 -27.62 30.55 32.96
CA LEU A 188 -28.65 31.57 33.13
C LEU A 188 -30.05 30.94 33.21
N THR A 189 -30.35 29.97 32.35
CA THR A 189 -31.60 29.19 32.37
C THR A 189 -31.86 28.50 33.72
N LYS A 190 -30.83 27.86 34.29
CA LYS A 190 -30.95 27.19 35.59
C LYS A 190 -31.28 28.15 36.72
N ASP A 191 -30.57 29.27 36.78
CA ASP A 191 -30.75 30.26 37.84
C ASP A 191 -32.18 30.87 37.80
N ILE A 192 -32.74 31.06 36.60
CA ILE A 192 -34.11 31.55 36.44
C ILE A 192 -35.13 30.52 36.96
N ASN A 193 -34.95 29.22 36.68
CA ASN A 193 -35.86 28.17 37.13
C ASN A 193 -35.78 27.91 38.65
N ASP A 194 -34.57 27.92 39.22
CA ASP A 194 -34.38 27.76 40.66
C ASP A 194 -35.05 28.89 41.46
N ALA A 195 -35.02 30.13 40.95
CA ALA A 195 -35.74 31.25 41.54
C ALA A 195 -37.26 31.02 41.58
N ALA A 196 -37.84 30.34 40.58
CA ALA A 196 -39.27 30.05 40.54
C ALA A 196 -39.68 28.99 41.58
N SER A 197 -38.96 27.87 41.67
CA SER A 197 -39.28 26.78 42.60
C SER A 197 -39.24 27.21 44.07
N ASN A 198 -38.34 28.12 44.42
CA ASN A 198 -38.23 28.67 45.77
C ASN A 198 -39.38 29.62 46.16
N CYS A 199 -40.29 29.92 45.24
CA CYS A 199 -41.40 30.84 45.40
C CYS A 199 -42.69 30.24 44.83
N PRO A 200 -43.29 29.17 45.43
CA PRO A 200 -44.41 28.43 44.84
C PRO A 200 -45.68 29.25 44.58
N ASP A 201 -45.80 30.42 45.21
CA ASP A 201 -46.89 31.37 45.00
C ASP A 201 -46.60 32.42 43.89
N ALA A 202 -45.40 32.50 43.31
CA ALA A 202 -45.03 33.50 42.31
C ALA A 202 -45.35 33.04 40.88
N THR A 203 -46.33 33.64 40.22
CA THR A 203 -46.92 33.13 38.97
C THR A 203 -46.59 33.98 37.73
N ASP A 204 -45.78 35.04 37.85
CA ASP A 204 -45.58 36.09 36.83
C ASP A 204 -44.07 36.40 36.63
N ILE A 205 -43.67 36.87 35.44
CA ILE A 205 -42.26 37.10 35.04
C ILE A 205 -42.01 38.49 34.43
N GLU A 206 -40.86 39.09 34.74
CA GLU A 206 -40.38 40.40 34.24
C GLU A 206 -38.96 40.23 33.66
N VAL A 207 -38.71 40.73 32.45
CA VAL A 207 -37.42 40.67 31.74
C VAL A 207 -36.99 42.08 31.34
N GLU A 208 -35.77 42.49 31.67
CA GLU A 208 -35.19 43.80 31.37
C GLU A 208 -33.93 43.65 30.52
N ILE A 209 -33.83 44.37 29.40
CA ILE A 209 -32.69 44.36 28.47
C ILE A 209 -32.12 45.78 28.34
N GLU A 210 -30.87 45.98 28.73
CA GLU A 210 -30.12 47.24 28.56
C GLU A 210 -29.19 47.11 27.35
N SER A 211 -29.30 48.00 26.35
CA SER A 211 -28.56 47.88 25.08
C SER A 211 -28.45 49.21 24.30
N SER A 212 -27.33 49.42 23.58
CA SER A 212 -27.21 50.54 22.63
C SER A 212 -28.17 50.47 21.43
N TYR A 213 -28.82 49.32 21.24
CA TYR A 213 -29.80 48.99 20.21
C TYR A 213 -31.24 48.89 20.76
N TYR A 214 -31.50 49.43 21.97
CA TYR A 214 -32.80 49.33 22.67
C TYR A 214 -34.03 49.74 21.83
N GLU A 215 -33.90 50.69 20.89
CA GLU A 215 -35.00 51.09 20.00
C GLU A 215 -35.43 49.96 19.05
N GLY A 216 -34.48 49.11 18.64
CA GLY A 216 -34.72 47.89 17.87
C GLY A 216 -35.38 46.81 18.72
N TRP A 217 -34.79 46.53 19.89
CA TRP A 217 -35.33 45.58 20.87
C TRP A 217 -36.78 45.91 21.28
N ASN A 218 -37.08 47.18 21.54
CA ASN A 218 -38.44 47.62 21.90
C ASN A 218 -39.44 47.29 20.79
N ARG A 219 -39.11 47.65 19.54
CA ARG A 219 -40.01 47.41 18.41
C ARG A 219 -40.24 45.92 18.16
N TYR A 220 -39.19 45.11 18.28
CA TYR A 220 -39.28 43.66 18.14
C TYR A 220 -40.14 43.05 19.25
N LEU A 221 -39.89 43.37 20.51
CA LEU A 221 -40.64 42.82 21.64
C LEU A 221 -42.12 43.25 21.61
N GLU A 222 -42.43 44.49 21.19
CA GLU A 222 -43.82 44.94 20.98
C GLU A 222 -44.58 44.05 20.00
N ASP A 223 -43.88 43.52 18.97
CA ASP A 223 -44.46 42.60 17.99
C ASP A 223 -44.53 41.16 18.53
N ALA A 224 -43.44 40.69 19.16
CA ALA A 224 -43.29 39.32 19.64
C ALA A 224 -44.20 38.94 20.82
N VAL A 225 -44.44 39.88 21.74
CA VAL A 225 -45.24 39.62 22.97
C VAL A 225 -46.41 40.57 23.17
N GLY A 226 -46.58 41.54 22.26
CA GLY A 226 -47.64 42.54 22.27
C GLY A 226 -47.28 43.83 23.03
N ASP A 227 -47.57 44.97 22.40
CA ASP A 227 -47.33 46.35 22.87
C ASP A 227 -47.73 46.62 24.34
N SER A 228 -48.80 45.99 24.85
CA SER A 228 -49.23 46.20 26.24
C SER A 228 -48.33 45.56 27.31
N ASN A 229 -47.41 44.69 26.90
CA ASN A 229 -46.52 43.94 27.78
C ASN A 229 -45.09 44.49 27.78
N VAL A 230 -44.80 45.54 27.00
CA VAL A 230 -43.46 46.08 26.79
C VAL A 230 -43.42 47.57 27.10
N GLU A 231 -42.38 48.02 27.80
CA GLU A 231 -42.11 49.43 28.07
C GLU A 231 -40.63 49.73 27.82
N SER A 232 -40.29 50.85 27.14
CA SER A 232 -38.90 51.29 26.96
C SER A 232 -38.57 52.59 27.67
N TYR A 233 -37.31 52.68 28.08
CA TYR A 233 -36.75 53.76 28.87
C TYR A 233 -35.52 54.34 28.17
N SER A 234 -35.71 55.40 27.39
CA SER A 234 -34.62 56.06 26.63
C SER A 234 -33.55 56.72 27.50
N GLY A 235 -33.83 56.99 28.78
CA GLY A 235 -32.89 57.65 29.70
C GLY A 235 -31.71 56.77 30.13
N ASN A 236 -31.88 55.45 30.10
CA ASN A 236 -30.89 54.42 30.40
C ASN A 236 -30.77 53.36 29.30
N GLN A 237 -31.43 53.56 28.15
CA GLN A 237 -31.37 52.65 26.98
C GLN A 237 -31.81 51.22 27.31
N THR A 238 -32.95 51.10 27.99
CA THR A 238 -33.48 49.82 28.50
C THR A 238 -34.87 49.53 27.93
N VAL A 239 -35.16 48.24 27.71
CA VAL A 239 -36.50 47.72 27.37
C VAL A 239 -36.92 46.70 28.40
N GLU A 240 -38.16 46.79 28.89
CA GLU A 240 -38.74 45.93 29.91
C GLU A 240 -39.95 45.18 29.33
N MET A 241 -40.05 43.88 29.61
CA MET A 241 -41.12 42.98 29.21
C MET A 241 -41.75 42.31 30.45
N LYS A 242 -43.09 42.30 30.55
CA LYS A 242 -43.83 41.73 31.70
C LYS A 242 -44.95 40.80 31.25
N ILE A 243 -44.91 39.54 31.70
CA ILE A 243 -45.90 38.50 31.36
C ILE A 243 -46.51 37.90 32.64
N GLN A 244 -47.84 37.77 32.67
CA GLN A 244 -48.60 37.34 33.85
C GLN A 244 -49.16 35.93 33.70
N ASN A 245 -49.39 35.26 34.83
CA ASN A 245 -50.01 33.92 34.95
C ASN A 245 -49.33 32.81 34.12
N VAL A 246 -48.02 32.84 34.08
CA VAL A 246 -47.22 31.84 33.39
C VAL A 246 -47.18 30.47 34.14
N ARG A 247 -47.71 30.35 35.40
CA ARG A 247 -47.86 29.08 36.18
C ARG A 247 -48.87 29.06 37.38
N SER A 248 -49.03 27.93 38.12
CA SER A 248 -50.01 27.65 39.23
C SER A 248 -49.43 27.23 40.65
N PRO A 249 -50.17 27.31 41.80
CA PRO A 249 -49.71 27.01 43.21
C PRO A 249 -50.05 25.59 43.86
N THR A 250 -49.41 25.11 44.97
CA THR A 250 -49.43 23.68 45.56
C THR A 250 -49.56 23.47 47.16
N SER A 251 -49.99 22.28 47.76
CA SER A 251 -50.18 21.92 49.25
C SER A 251 -49.94 20.41 49.76
N ASN A 252 -49.82 20.04 51.10
CA ASN A 252 -49.17 18.76 51.68
C ASN A 252 -50.02 17.62 52.45
N PRO A 253 -49.63 16.29 52.47
CA PRO A 253 -50.35 15.06 53.01
C PRO A 253 -50.07 14.46 54.47
N THR A 254 -50.83 13.44 54.99
CA THR A 254 -50.78 12.87 56.41
C THR A 254 -50.34 11.40 56.67
N VAL A 255 -50.53 10.45 55.76
CA VAL A 255 -49.92 9.10 55.84
C VAL A 255 -48.98 8.96 54.68
N LEU A 256 -47.69 9.08 54.98
CA LEU A 256 -46.65 9.15 53.97
C LEU A 256 -46.14 7.74 53.66
N ILE A 257 -45.91 7.49 52.38
CA ILE A 257 -45.06 6.41 51.91
C ILE A 257 -43.63 6.91 52.11
N GLU A 258 -42.87 6.31 53.03
CA GLU A 258 -41.48 6.71 53.27
C GLU A 258 -40.50 6.03 52.32
N SER A 259 -40.84 4.82 51.87
CA SER A 259 -40.10 4.11 50.84
C SER A 259 -40.94 3.00 50.22
N ASP A 260 -40.74 2.77 48.93
CA ASP A 260 -41.01 1.48 48.30
C ASP A 260 -39.85 0.52 48.60
N ASP A 261 -40.16 -0.62 49.21
CA ASP A 261 -39.17 -1.65 49.58
C ASP A 261 -39.10 -2.78 48.51
N GLY A 262 -39.81 -2.62 47.39
CA GLY A 262 -39.82 -3.53 46.24
C GLY A 262 -40.45 -4.90 46.48
N LEU A 263 -40.33 -5.76 45.48
CA LEU A 263 -40.85 -7.12 45.51
C LEU A 263 -39.98 -8.06 46.37
N LYS A 264 -40.59 -9.15 46.83
CA LYS A 264 -39.91 -10.23 47.54
C LYS A 264 -39.98 -11.53 46.74
N ASN A 265 -38.93 -12.35 46.85
CA ASN A 265 -38.67 -13.54 46.05
C ASN A 265 -38.30 -13.20 44.59
N THR A 266 -37.50 -12.14 44.43
CA THR A 266 -36.95 -11.80 43.13
C THR A 266 -35.84 -12.78 42.73
N VAL A 267 -35.60 -12.90 41.43
CA VAL A 267 -34.42 -13.55 40.87
C VAL A 267 -33.29 -12.51 40.87
N GLY A 268 -32.16 -12.85 41.52
CA GLY A 268 -31.13 -11.87 41.87
C GLY A 268 -31.42 -11.09 43.16
N THR A 269 -30.39 -10.49 43.74
CA THR A 269 -30.52 -9.66 44.94
C THR A 269 -30.84 -8.22 44.51
N ASP A 270 -32.08 -7.80 44.73
CA ASP A 270 -32.62 -6.44 44.55
C ASP A 270 -33.13 -6.03 43.15
N ASP A 271 -33.15 -6.94 42.16
CA ASP A 271 -33.40 -6.59 40.74
C ASP A 271 -34.88 -6.58 40.28
N GLN A 272 -35.87 -6.56 41.17
CA GLN A 272 -37.32 -6.58 40.84
C GLN A 272 -37.80 -7.66 39.81
N ARG A 273 -36.99 -8.63 39.42
CA ARG A 273 -37.35 -9.73 38.49
C ARG A 273 -38.11 -10.83 39.19
N VAL A 274 -39.20 -11.32 38.61
CA VAL A 274 -39.98 -12.42 39.21
C VAL A 274 -40.33 -13.47 38.16
N GLU A 275 -40.22 -14.74 38.54
CA GLU A 275 -40.67 -15.84 37.70
C GLU A 275 -42.20 -15.85 37.60
N TYR A 276 -42.72 -16.12 36.40
CA TYR A 276 -44.15 -16.19 36.10
C TYR A 276 -44.91 -17.22 36.93
N SER A 277 -44.22 -18.25 37.46
CA SER A 277 -44.78 -19.25 38.38
C SER A 277 -44.93 -18.77 39.82
N ASP A 278 -44.35 -17.62 40.19
CA ASP A 278 -44.22 -17.18 41.56
C ASP A 278 -45.22 -16.06 41.95
N PRO A 279 -45.77 -16.07 43.18
CA PRO A 279 -46.67 -15.00 43.62
C PRO A 279 -45.94 -13.67 43.83
N LEU A 280 -46.46 -12.57 43.26
CA LEU A 280 -45.91 -11.22 43.39
C LEU A 280 -46.13 -10.68 44.81
N LYS A 281 -45.05 -10.25 45.49
CA LYS A 281 -45.08 -9.83 46.91
C LYS A 281 -44.45 -8.45 47.10
N PHE A 282 -45.24 -7.40 46.93
CA PHE A 282 -44.83 -6.00 47.08
C PHE A 282 -44.61 -5.60 48.53
N ARG A 283 -43.67 -4.69 48.77
CA ARG A 283 -43.33 -4.19 50.11
C ARG A 283 -43.15 -2.68 50.16
N ALA A 284 -43.54 -2.06 51.26
CA ALA A 284 -43.31 -0.62 51.49
C ALA A 284 -43.13 -0.29 52.97
N THR A 285 -42.56 0.89 53.23
CA THR A 285 -42.47 1.52 54.54
C THR A 285 -43.45 2.69 54.62
N LEU A 286 -44.36 2.66 55.61
CA LEU A 286 -45.39 3.68 55.80
C LEU A 286 -45.16 4.44 57.12
N ASN A 287 -45.33 5.77 57.11
CA ASN A 287 -45.26 6.62 58.30
C ASN A 287 -46.52 7.46 58.49
N ASN A 288 -47.05 7.40 59.70
CA ASN A 288 -48.20 8.20 60.10
C ASN A 288 -47.73 9.50 60.77
N THR A 289 -47.81 10.62 60.05
CA THR A 289 -47.43 11.95 60.55
C THR A 289 -48.59 12.69 61.21
N GLY A 290 -49.80 12.11 61.18
CA GLY A 290 -51.01 12.63 61.80
C GLY A 290 -51.19 12.26 63.28
N ASP A 291 -52.08 12.97 63.96
CA ASP A 291 -52.23 12.89 65.43
C ASP A 291 -52.93 11.62 65.98
N ASN A 292 -53.45 10.72 65.12
CA ASN A 292 -54.27 9.57 65.53
C ASN A 292 -53.71 8.21 65.04
N THR A 293 -54.09 7.10 65.67
CA THR A 293 -53.79 5.76 65.14
C THR A 293 -54.72 5.45 63.96
N ILE A 294 -54.13 5.07 62.82
CA ILE A 294 -54.85 4.80 61.56
C ILE A 294 -54.82 3.29 61.29
N THR A 295 -55.93 2.72 60.81
CA THR A 295 -56.02 1.27 60.53
C THR A 295 -56.49 1.07 59.10
N THR A 296 -55.58 1.26 58.16
CA THR A 296 -55.90 1.25 56.73
C THR A 296 -55.02 0.27 55.95
N PRO A 297 -55.55 -0.32 54.87
CA PRO A 297 -54.79 -1.22 54.00
C PRO A 297 -53.97 -0.43 52.98
N MET A 298 -52.82 -0.99 52.62
CA MET A 298 -52.05 -0.57 51.45
C MET A 298 -52.70 -1.16 50.19
N ARG A 299 -52.85 -0.36 49.13
CA ARG A 299 -53.30 -0.85 47.82
C ARG A 299 -52.12 -0.93 46.86
N VAL A 300 -52.06 -2.01 46.09
CA VAL A 300 -51.17 -2.14 44.94
C VAL A 300 -52.02 -2.33 43.71
N SER A 301 -51.74 -1.52 42.69
CA SER A 301 -52.33 -1.60 41.36
C SER A 301 -51.20 -1.87 40.37
N ILE A 302 -51.35 -2.88 39.52
CA ILE A 302 -50.38 -3.23 38.46
C ILE A 302 -51.02 -2.88 37.12
N ASP A 303 -50.28 -2.22 36.24
CA ASP A 303 -50.73 -1.98 34.87
C ASP A 303 -50.90 -3.30 34.12
N GLY A 304 -52.06 -3.51 33.49
CA GLY A 304 -52.51 -4.83 33.03
C GLY A 304 -53.61 -5.48 33.89
N GLY A 305 -54.00 -4.86 35.02
CA GLY A 305 -55.33 -5.03 35.62
C GLY A 305 -55.41 -5.80 36.94
N ALA A 306 -54.27 -6.18 37.54
CA ALA A 306 -54.25 -6.83 38.84
C ALA A 306 -54.23 -5.80 39.99
N ILE A 307 -55.22 -5.89 40.89
CA ILE A 307 -55.31 -5.01 42.08
C ILE A 307 -55.42 -5.87 43.33
N VAL A 308 -54.61 -5.56 44.35
CA VAL A 308 -54.69 -6.22 45.65
C VAL A 308 -54.60 -5.21 46.80
N LYS A 309 -55.25 -5.54 47.93
CA LYS A 309 -55.13 -4.81 49.18
C LYS A 309 -54.43 -5.68 50.21
N ASP A 310 -53.41 -5.15 50.89
CA ASP A 310 -52.85 -5.79 52.10
C ASP A 310 -53.92 -5.83 53.21
N GLY A 311 -53.77 -6.74 54.17
CA GLY A 311 -54.66 -6.86 55.33
C GLY A 311 -54.60 -5.67 56.28
N ASP A 312 -55.72 -5.45 56.99
CA ASP A 312 -55.88 -4.39 57.98
C ASP A 312 -54.94 -4.62 59.18
N ASN A 313 -53.92 -3.76 59.33
CA ASN A 313 -53.12 -3.71 60.55
C ASN A 313 -53.05 -2.26 61.05
N ALA A 314 -53.13 -2.05 62.36
CA ALA A 314 -53.08 -0.70 62.94
C ALA A 314 -51.67 -0.08 62.86
N LEU A 315 -51.60 1.22 62.54
CA LEU A 315 -50.40 2.06 62.48
C LEU A 315 -50.54 3.23 63.50
N PRO A 316 -49.92 3.14 64.69
CA PRO A 316 -50.02 4.18 65.72
C PRO A 316 -49.46 5.54 65.26
N ASN A 317 -49.97 6.65 65.84
CA ASN A 317 -49.48 8.02 65.59
C ASN A 317 -47.94 8.11 65.76
N GLY A 318 -47.28 8.74 64.79
CA GLY A 318 -45.86 9.10 64.84
C GLY A 318 -44.93 7.88 64.73
N GLN A 319 -45.41 6.77 64.18
CA GLN A 319 -44.62 5.56 63.96
C GLN A 319 -44.52 5.20 62.49
N THR A 320 -43.29 4.88 62.09
CA THR A 320 -42.94 4.19 60.85
C THR A 320 -43.10 2.69 61.00
N LYS A 321 -43.63 2.02 59.98
CA LYS A 321 -43.64 0.55 59.88
C LYS A 321 -43.09 0.09 58.54
N SER A 322 -41.91 -0.49 58.58
CA SER A 322 -41.22 -1.06 57.39
C SER A 322 -41.74 -2.45 57.01
N ASN A 323 -41.52 -2.84 55.75
CA ASN A 323 -41.88 -4.15 55.20
C ASN A 323 -43.38 -4.52 55.37
N ARG A 324 -44.29 -3.57 55.15
CA ARG A 324 -45.70 -3.91 54.84
C ARG A 324 -45.77 -4.78 53.60
N LYS A 325 -46.76 -5.66 53.45
CA LYS A 325 -46.75 -6.68 52.36
C LYS A 325 -48.09 -6.82 51.68
N ALA A 326 -48.16 -6.59 50.38
CA ALA A 326 -49.30 -7.00 49.58
C ALA A 326 -48.90 -8.21 48.70
N THR A 327 -49.79 -9.20 48.54
CA THR A 327 -49.46 -10.40 47.76
C THR A 327 -50.52 -10.69 46.70
N VAL A 328 -50.11 -10.68 45.43
CA VAL A 328 -50.93 -11.10 44.29
C VAL A 328 -50.59 -12.56 43.97
N LYS A 329 -51.60 -13.43 43.92
CA LYS A 329 -51.40 -14.84 43.54
C LYS A 329 -51.34 -14.97 42.02
N GLN A 330 -50.60 -15.96 41.51
CA GLN A 330 -50.51 -16.27 40.09
C GLN A 330 -51.88 -16.39 39.42
N SER A 331 -52.81 -17.14 40.03
CA SER A 331 -54.19 -17.29 39.53
C SER A 331 -55.01 -16.01 39.44
N SER A 332 -54.48 -14.88 39.92
CA SER A 332 -55.13 -13.56 39.84
C SER A 332 -54.56 -12.69 38.72
N TYR A 333 -53.44 -13.09 38.12
CA TYR A 333 -52.79 -12.35 37.04
C TYR A 333 -52.45 -13.21 35.81
N GLU A 334 -52.54 -14.54 35.87
CA GLU A 334 -52.14 -15.47 34.80
C GLU A 334 -52.94 -15.32 33.48
N ASP A 335 -54.14 -14.75 33.54
CA ASP A 335 -54.97 -14.47 32.37
C ASP A 335 -54.80 -13.04 31.83
N THR A 336 -54.01 -12.21 32.52
CA THR A 336 -53.89 -10.77 32.24
C THR A 336 -52.47 -10.30 32.00
N LEU A 337 -51.47 -10.92 32.64
CA LEU A 337 -50.05 -10.61 32.47
C LEU A 337 -49.38 -11.73 31.65
N THR A 338 -48.49 -11.35 30.75
CA THR A 338 -47.75 -12.23 29.87
C THR A 338 -46.28 -12.26 30.29
N PRO A 339 -45.63 -13.43 30.37
CA PRO A 339 -44.20 -13.49 30.67
C PRO A 339 -43.36 -12.92 29.51
N GLY A 340 -42.24 -12.28 29.85
CA GLY A 340 -41.37 -11.57 28.93
C GLY A 340 -41.67 -10.06 28.85
N GLN A 341 -42.31 -9.47 29.86
CA GLN A 341 -42.72 -8.06 29.86
C GLN A 341 -42.41 -7.38 31.20
N THR A 342 -42.16 -6.07 31.14
CA THR A 342 -42.07 -5.18 32.30
C THR A 342 -43.44 -4.57 32.60
N TYR A 343 -43.78 -4.51 33.88
CA TYR A 343 -45.02 -3.94 34.36
C TYR A 343 -44.77 -2.87 35.41
N GLU A 344 -45.44 -1.74 35.26
CA GLU A 344 -45.51 -0.69 36.27
C GLU A 344 -46.50 -1.07 37.38
N TYR A 345 -46.17 -0.67 38.61
CA TYR A 345 -47.06 -0.75 39.75
C TYR A 345 -47.04 0.53 40.58
N THR A 346 -48.19 0.86 41.17
CA THR A 346 -48.30 1.97 42.13
C THR A 346 -48.70 1.45 43.49
N ILE A 347 -48.02 1.93 44.52
CA ILE A 347 -48.40 1.75 45.92
C ILE A 347 -49.14 3.00 46.39
N GLU A 348 -50.35 2.82 46.90
CA GLU A 348 -51.16 3.90 47.46
C GLU A 348 -51.37 3.68 48.96
N SER A 349 -51.18 4.75 49.75
CA SER A 349 -51.65 4.83 51.12
C SER A 349 -53.10 5.33 51.13
N LEU A 350 -53.94 4.74 52.00
CA LEU A 350 -55.37 5.05 52.06
C LEU A 350 -55.76 5.64 53.42
N ASP A 351 -56.71 6.58 53.43
CA ASP A 351 -57.38 7.08 54.64
C ASP A 351 -58.38 6.04 55.21
N ASP A 352 -58.91 6.31 56.41
CA ASP A 352 -59.92 5.47 57.08
C ASP A 352 -61.24 5.36 56.28
N SER A 353 -61.43 6.18 55.25
CA SER A 353 -62.58 6.16 54.33
C SER A 353 -62.30 5.42 53.01
N GLY A 354 -61.04 5.03 52.75
CA GLY A 354 -60.57 4.34 51.55
C GLY A 354 -60.15 5.26 50.39
N ASN A 355 -60.00 6.56 50.61
CA ASN A 355 -59.45 7.52 49.64
C ASN A 355 -57.92 7.52 49.67
N VAL A 356 -57.28 7.93 48.56
CA VAL A 356 -55.82 8.02 48.44
C VAL A 356 -55.32 9.27 49.20
N GLU A 357 -54.36 9.08 50.11
CA GLU A 357 -53.72 10.16 50.89
C GLU A 357 -52.33 10.50 50.35
N ASP A 358 -51.58 9.47 49.98
CA ASP A 358 -50.25 9.57 49.41
C ASP A 358 -50.04 8.43 48.42
N SER A 359 -49.27 8.70 47.38
CA SER A 359 -48.85 7.73 46.36
C SER A 359 -47.37 7.91 46.11
N LEU A 360 -46.75 6.91 45.51
CA LEU A 360 -45.40 7.10 44.98
C LEU A 360 -45.42 8.25 43.96
N ASP A 361 -44.35 9.05 43.97
CA ASP A 361 -44.15 10.14 43.00
C ASP A 361 -43.83 9.57 41.61
N SER A 362 -43.13 8.43 41.59
CA SER A 362 -42.86 7.62 40.40
C SER A 362 -43.35 6.19 40.63
N PRO A 363 -44.06 5.54 39.69
CA PRO A 363 -44.40 4.13 39.81
C PRO A 363 -43.14 3.26 39.96
N GLY A 364 -43.28 2.11 40.62
CA GLY A 364 -42.25 1.09 40.60
C GLY A 364 -42.43 0.18 39.39
N GLU A 365 -41.36 -0.50 38.99
CA GLU A 365 -41.34 -1.39 37.83
C GLU A 365 -40.83 -2.77 38.22
N PHE A 366 -41.40 -3.81 37.63
CA PHE A 366 -40.93 -5.17 37.80
C PHE A 366 -41.02 -5.96 36.50
N TYR A 367 -40.05 -6.85 36.29
CA TYR A 367 -40.03 -7.73 35.13
C TYR A 367 -40.60 -9.11 35.47
N LEU A 368 -41.51 -9.61 34.63
CA LEU A 368 -42.16 -10.90 34.79
C LEU A 368 -41.70 -11.85 33.67
N GLY A 369 -40.85 -12.84 33.99
CA GLY A 369 -40.24 -13.74 33.00
C GLY A 369 -40.52 -15.22 33.24
N LYS A 370 -40.25 -16.07 32.25
CA LYS A 370 -40.17 -17.54 32.43
C LYS A 370 -38.89 -17.90 33.21
N SER A 371 -38.84 -19.09 33.79
CA SER A 371 -37.63 -19.57 34.50
C SER A 371 -36.48 -19.82 33.52
N GLY A 372 -35.25 -19.47 33.92
CA GLY A 372 -34.04 -19.52 33.08
C GLY A 372 -34.02 -18.46 31.97
N SER A 373 -33.18 -18.66 30.94
CA SER A 373 -33.20 -17.91 29.68
C SER A 373 -34.10 -18.59 28.64
N GLN A 374 -34.87 -17.80 27.89
CA GLN A 374 -35.86 -18.28 26.92
C GLN A 374 -35.91 -17.39 25.69
N PHE A 375 -35.19 -17.75 24.62
CA PHE A 375 -35.15 -16.96 23.38
C PHE A 375 -36.34 -17.26 22.49
N ASN A 376 -37.16 -16.25 22.25
CA ASN A 376 -38.36 -16.36 21.43
C ASN A 376 -38.19 -15.57 20.14
N VAL A 377 -38.60 -16.20 19.03
CA VAL A 377 -38.67 -15.62 17.68
C VAL A 377 -39.95 -16.12 17.01
N THR A 378 -40.60 -15.31 16.18
CA THR A 378 -41.80 -15.69 15.43
C THR A 378 -41.71 -15.24 13.97
N ASP A 379 -42.54 -15.81 13.08
CA ASP A 379 -42.57 -15.44 11.65
C ASP A 379 -42.80 -13.93 11.42
N SER A 380 -43.46 -13.22 12.34
CA SER A 380 -43.66 -11.77 12.23
C SER A 380 -42.44 -10.93 12.61
N ASP A 381 -41.48 -11.54 13.31
CA ASP A 381 -40.23 -10.89 13.74
C ASP A 381 -39.16 -11.00 12.64
N VAL A 382 -39.43 -11.79 11.60
CA VAL A 382 -38.55 -12.00 10.44
C VAL A 382 -38.87 -10.99 9.35
N THR A 383 -37.84 -10.33 8.85
CA THR A 383 -37.91 -9.37 7.75
C THR A 383 -36.89 -9.69 6.67
N THR A 384 -37.28 -9.48 5.41
CA THR A 384 -36.38 -9.57 4.26
C THR A 384 -36.37 -8.26 3.51
N THR A 385 -35.19 -7.65 3.40
CA THR A 385 -35.03 -6.32 2.81
C THR A 385 -33.98 -6.38 1.71
N SER A 386 -34.36 -6.04 0.47
CA SER A 386 -33.41 -5.92 -0.63
C SER A 386 -32.58 -4.64 -0.45
N THR A 387 -31.27 -4.76 -0.49
CA THR A 387 -30.31 -3.65 -0.31
C THR A 387 -30.06 -2.86 -1.62
N GLY A 388 -30.53 -3.39 -2.76
CA GLY A 388 -30.51 -2.72 -4.06
C GLY A 388 -29.17 -2.79 -4.82
N ASP A 389 -28.17 -3.42 -4.23
CA ASP A 389 -26.83 -3.73 -4.76
C ASP A 389 -26.71 -5.16 -5.30
N GLY A 390 -27.78 -5.93 -5.26
CA GLY A 390 -27.79 -7.35 -5.62
C GLY A 390 -27.92 -8.28 -4.41
N ASN A 391 -27.90 -7.74 -3.18
CA ASN A 391 -28.07 -8.52 -1.95
C ASN A 391 -29.46 -8.34 -1.32
N VAL A 392 -29.77 -9.24 -0.39
CA VAL A 392 -30.96 -9.22 0.47
C VAL A 392 -30.56 -9.56 1.90
N THR A 393 -30.95 -8.69 2.82
CA THR A 393 -30.75 -8.88 4.26
C THR A 393 -31.96 -9.62 4.83
N ILE A 394 -31.70 -10.74 5.49
CA ILE A 394 -32.64 -11.49 6.33
C ILE A 394 -32.35 -11.08 7.76
N SER A 395 -33.32 -10.51 8.47
CA SER A 395 -33.17 -10.09 9.87
C SER A 395 -34.29 -10.63 10.74
N ALA A 396 -33.95 -11.01 11.98
CA ALA A 396 -34.92 -11.45 12.98
C ALA A 396 -34.68 -10.77 14.33
N GLU A 397 -35.76 -10.25 14.92
CA GLU A 397 -35.76 -9.78 16.31
C GLU A 397 -36.00 -10.96 17.26
N VAL A 398 -35.10 -11.16 18.21
CA VAL A 398 -35.13 -12.23 19.21
C VAL A 398 -35.28 -11.61 20.60
N THR A 399 -36.26 -12.08 21.37
CA THR A 399 -36.50 -11.60 22.74
C THR A 399 -36.18 -12.68 23.77
N ASN A 400 -35.39 -12.35 24.80
CA ASN A 400 -35.25 -13.21 25.97
C ASN A 400 -36.43 -13.04 26.94
N ARG A 401 -37.41 -13.94 26.87
CA ARG A 401 -38.58 -13.95 27.78
C ARG A 401 -38.30 -14.61 29.13
N GLY A 402 -37.05 -14.95 29.40
CA GLY A 402 -36.56 -15.53 30.64
C GLY A 402 -36.24 -14.46 31.71
N VAL A 403 -35.96 -14.91 32.93
CA VAL A 403 -35.50 -14.06 34.08
C VAL A 403 -33.99 -14.08 34.29
N GLU A 404 -33.27 -14.92 33.55
CA GLU A 404 -31.81 -15.01 33.58
C GLU A 404 -31.25 -14.59 32.21
N GLU A 405 -30.06 -13.99 32.23
CA GLU A 405 -29.22 -13.82 31.04
C GLU A 405 -28.92 -15.18 30.41
N GLY A 406 -28.86 -15.22 29.08
CA GLY A 406 -28.46 -16.40 28.35
C GLY A 406 -27.69 -16.05 27.10
N THR A 407 -26.89 -17.01 26.65
CA THR A 407 -26.13 -16.95 25.40
C THR A 407 -26.51 -18.17 24.57
N ARG A 408 -26.87 -17.97 23.29
CA ARG A 408 -27.19 -19.07 22.36
C ARG A 408 -26.82 -18.73 20.93
N ASP A 409 -26.55 -19.75 20.14
CA ASP A 409 -26.40 -19.64 18.70
C ASP A 409 -27.78 -19.52 18.04
N VAL A 410 -28.03 -18.40 17.35
CA VAL A 410 -29.18 -18.24 16.47
C VAL A 410 -28.76 -18.64 15.07
N THR A 411 -29.42 -19.64 14.50
CA THR A 411 -29.02 -20.26 13.23
C THR A 411 -30.03 -19.95 12.14
N LEU A 412 -29.56 -19.38 11.04
CA LEU A 412 -30.26 -19.32 9.77
C LEU A 412 -29.94 -20.58 8.95
N GLU A 413 -30.98 -21.32 8.57
CA GLU A 413 -30.88 -22.51 7.74
C GLU A 413 -31.65 -22.36 6.42
N LEU A 414 -30.95 -22.64 5.33
CA LEU A 414 -31.52 -22.82 4.00
C LEU A 414 -31.42 -24.32 3.66
N GLU A 415 -32.35 -25.11 4.21
CA GLU A 415 -32.30 -26.60 4.18
C GLU A 415 -32.10 -27.19 2.78
N GLU A 416 -32.70 -26.57 1.75
CA GLU A 416 -32.62 -27.04 0.36
C GLU A 416 -31.21 -26.89 -0.25
N TYR A 417 -30.38 -26.02 0.33
CA TYR A 417 -29.05 -25.66 -0.18
C TYR A 417 -27.92 -26.05 0.78
N ASN A 418 -28.24 -26.70 1.90
CA ASN A 418 -27.28 -27.11 2.94
C ASN A 418 -26.42 -25.92 3.45
N VAL A 419 -27.00 -24.72 3.49
CA VAL A 419 -26.36 -23.52 4.02
C VAL A 419 -26.89 -23.27 5.42
N THR A 420 -25.95 -23.12 6.36
CA THR A 420 -26.22 -22.79 7.76
C THR A 420 -25.30 -21.65 8.18
N ALA A 421 -25.87 -20.59 8.71
CA ALA A 421 -25.12 -19.49 9.31
C ALA A 421 -25.60 -19.31 10.75
N SER A 422 -24.69 -19.41 11.70
CA SER A 422 -25.00 -19.28 13.14
C SER A 422 -24.28 -18.07 13.70
N GLU A 423 -24.95 -17.35 14.58
CA GLU A 423 -24.36 -16.25 15.33
C GLU A 423 -24.67 -16.39 16.82
N GLU A 424 -23.68 -16.15 17.68
CA GLU A 424 -23.86 -16.18 19.13
C GLU A 424 -24.55 -14.88 19.57
N LEU A 425 -25.71 -15.01 20.21
CA LEU A 425 -26.47 -13.90 20.76
C LEU A 425 -26.55 -14.04 22.27
N THR A 426 -26.02 -13.06 22.99
CA THR A 426 -26.20 -12.91 24.45
C THR A 426 -27.26 -11.86 24.71
N LEU A 427 -28.32 -12.24 25.43
CA LEU A 427 -29.36 -11.30 25.86
C LEU A 427 -29.56 -11.41 27.36
N ASP A 428 -29.55 -10.26 28.01
CA ASP A 428 -30.00 -10.15 29.39
C ASP A 428 -31.51 -10.43 29.48
N TYR A 429 -32.05 -10.57 30.69
CA TYR A 429 -33.49 -10.82 30.87
C TYR A 429 -34.33 -9.72 30.21
N GLY A 430 -35.39 -10.09 29.49
CA GLY A 430 -36.33 -9.12 28.90
C GLY A 430 -35.75 -8.27 27.75
N ALA A 431 -34.49 -8.47 27.39
CA ALA A 431 -33.84 -7.78 26.29
C ALA A 431 -34.31 -8.32 24.93
N ASN A 432 -34.31 -7.43 23.94
CA ASN A 432 -34.46 -7.76 22.52
C ASN A 432 -33.11 -7.56 21.84
N GLY A 433 -32.73 -8.49 20.97
CA GLY A 433 -31.60 -8.31 20.05
C GLY A 433 -32.01 -8.63 18.63
N THR A 434 -31.26 -8.09 17.67
CA THR A 434 -31.48 -8.38 16.25
C THR A 434 -30.29 -9.13 15.69
N VAL A 435 -30.55 -10.21 14.97
CA VAL A 435 -29.57 -10.92 14.14
C VAL A 435 -29.90 -10.68 12.68
N SER A 436 -28.87 -10.43 11.87
CA SER A 436 -29.02 -10.13 10.44
C SER A 436 -28.00 -10.87 9.61
N TRP A 437 -28.45 -11.47 8.51
CA TRP A 437 -27.62 -12.14 7.52
C TRP A 437 -27.86 -11.52 6.16
N THR A 438 -26.80 -11.35 5.39
CA THR A 438 -26.85 -10.89 4.01
C THR A 438 -26.65 -12.08 3.08
N VAL A 439 -27.54 -12.23 2.09
CA VAL A 439 -27.45 -13.24 1.03
C VAL A 439 -27.52 -12.52 -0.31
N ASN A 440 -26.75 -12.95 -1.31
CA ASN A 440 -26.82 -12.37 -2.64
C ASN A 440 -28.03 -12.92 -3.42
N GLU A 441 -28.86 -12.04 -3.99
CA GLU A 441 -30.05 -12.41 -4.74
C GLU A 441 -29.71 -13.12 -6.06
N SER A 442 -28.55 -12.82 -6.63
CA SER A 442 -28.03 -13.52 -7.82
C SER A 442 -27.52 -14.92 -7.47
N ASP A 443 -27.29 -15.16 -6.18
CA ASP A 443 -26.83 -16.41 -5.59
C ASP A 443 -27.97 -17.30 -5.09
N LEU A 444 -29.21 -16.81 -5.19
CA LEU A 444 -30.41 -17.63 -5.00
C LEU A 444 -31.14 -17.96 -6.31
N PRO A 445 -31.62 -19.20 -6.50
CA PRO A 445 -32.46 -19.58 -7.64
C PRO A 445 -33.66 -18.65 -7.81
N ILE A 446 -34.04 -18.40 -9.07
CA ILE A 446 -35.12 -17.44 -9.38
C ILE A 446 -36.45 -17.90 -8.76
N GLY A 447 -37.06 -17.03 -7.95
CA GLY A 447 -38.31 -17.33 -7.24
C GLY A 447 -38.17 -17.29 -5.73
N SER A 448 -39.14 -17.87 -5.02
CA SER A 448 -39.21 -17.85 -3.56
C SER A 448 -38.44 -19.01 -2.97
N ASN A 449 -37.40 -18.72 -2.19
CA ASN A 449 -36.57 -19.69 -1.47
C ASN A 449 -36.93 -19.63 0.02
N ALA A 450 -37.21 -20.78 0.63
CA ALA A 450 -37.60 -20.84 2.04
C ALA A 450 -36.37 -20.93 2.95
N PHE A 451 -36.44 -20.31 4.12
CA PHE A 451 -35.43 -20.43 5.17
C PHE A 451 -36.10 -20.54 6.55
N THR A 452 -35.34 -21.06 7.51
CA THR A 452 -35.75 -21.20 8.91
C THR A 452 -34.71 -20.53 9.82
N ILE A 453 -35.16 -19.88 10.87
CA ILE A 453 -34.34 -19.31 11.93
C ILE A 453 -34.64 -20.07 13.21
N ASP A 454 -33.61 -20.66 13.84
CA ASP A 454 -33.71 -21.44 15.07
C ASP A 454 -32.86 -20.82 16.19
N THR A 455 -33.48 -20.57 17.36
CA THR A 455 -32.81 -20.06 18.57
C THR A 455 -32.46 -21.17 19.58
N GLY A 456 -32.82 -22.42 19.27
CA GLY A 456 -32.79 -23.59 20.15
C GLY A 456 -33.99 -23.70 21.11
N ASP A 457 -34.72 -22.59 21.34
CA ASP A 457 -35.94 -22.57 22.15
C ASP A 457 -37.21 -22.36 21.29
N ASP A 458 -37.10 -21.70 20.14
CA ASP A 458 -38.19 -21.44 19.19
C ASP A 458 -37.68 -21.32 17.75
N THR A 459 -38.59 -21.41 16.78
CA THR A 459 -38.27 -21.35 15.35
C THR A 459 -39.19 -20.41 14.58
N ALA A 460 -38.65 -19.65 13.64
CA ALA A 460 -39.40 -18.81 12.70
C ALA A 460 -39.07 -19.16 11.24
N ASN A 461 -40.03 -18.99 10.34
CA ASN A 461 -39.87 -19.30 8.93
C ASN A 461 -40.06 -18.04 8.07
N GLY A 462 -39.28 -17.97 7.00
CA GLY A 462 -39.36 -16.87 6.04
C GLY A 462 -39.12 -17.32 4.60
N THR A 463 -39.26 -16.38 3.68
CA THR A 463 -38.92 -16.60 2.28
C THR A 463 -38.11 -15.42 1.74
N VAL A 464 -37.11 -15.73 0.92
CA VAL A 464 -36.25 -14.77 0.23
C VAL A 464 -36.37 -14.97 -1.28
N THR A 465 -36.41 -13.87 -2.06
CA THR A 465 -36.60 -13.96 -3.50
C THR A 465 -35.26 -13.96 -4.24
N GLY A 466 -34.93 -15.04 -4.94
CA GLY A 466 -33.74 -15.13 -5.78
C GLY A 466 -33.97 -14.63 -7.21
N LYS A 467 -32.88 -14.31 -7.91
CA LYS A 467 -32.86 -13.64 -9.22
C LYS A 467 -31.88 -14.26 -10.22
N ALA A 468 -31.30 -15.43 -9.96
CA ALA A 468 -30.39 -16.07 -10.91
C ALA A 468 -31.00 -16.20 -12.32
N THR A 469 -30.28 -15.70 -13.34
CA THR A 469 -30.66 -15.83 -14.75
C THR A 469 -29.57 -16.59 -15.50
N GLY A 470 -29.90 -17.75 -16.05
CA GLY A 470 -28.96 -18.59 -16.81
C GLY A 470 -28.23 -17.83 -17.92
N GLY A 471 -26.92 -17.65 -17.71
CA GLY A 471 -25.96 -17.05 -18.64
C GLY A 471 -25.11 -18.11 -19.34
N GLU A 472 -23.86 -17.77 -19.69
CA GLU A 472 -22.90 -18.69 -20.33
C GLU A 472 -22.66 -19.94 -19.47
N ASP A 473 -22.80 -19.85 -18.15
CA ASP A 473 -22.57 -20.94 -17.18
C ASP A 473 -23.82 -21.76 -16.81
N ALA A 474 -24.84 -21.79 -17.68
CA ALA A 474 -26.07 -22.54 -17.42
C ALA A 474 -25.98 -24.04 -17.76
N PHE A 475 -24.92 -24.47 -18.43
CA PHE A 475 -24.67 -25.85 -18.83
C PHE A 475 -23.17 -26.10 -18.88
N VAL A 476 -22.57 -26.49 -17.76
CA VAL A 476 -21.11 -26.52 -17.58
C VAL A 476 -20.62 -27.89 -17.12
N VAL A 477 -19.32 -28.11 -17.28
CA VAL A 477 -18.59 -29.21 -16.64
C VAL A 477 -18.31 -28.82 -15.19
N VAL A 478 -18.89 -29.55 -14.23
CA VAL A 478 -18.79 -29.25 -12.78
C VAL A 478 -17.70 -30.01 -12.07
N GLU A 479 -17.29 -31.13 -12.62
CA GLU A 479 -16.21 -31.95 -12.09
C GLU A 479 -15.50 -32.60 -13.28
N ASP A 480 -14.18 -32.47 -13.32
CA ASP A 480 -13.35 -33.28 -14.18
C ASP A 480 -12.99 -34.55 -13.42
N GLU A 481 -13.46 -35.70 -13.90
CA GLU A 481 -13.11 -37.00 -13.32
C GLU A 481 -11.74 -37.47 -13.85
N GLY A 482 -11.24 -36.75 -14.87
CA GLY A 482 -9.98 -36.92 -15.55
C GLY A 482 -9.77 -38.29 -16.21
N VAL A 483 -8.52 -38.78 -16.15
CA VAL A 483 -8.03 -39.87 -16.99
C VAL A 483 -7.45 -41.01 -16.14
N GLY A 484 -7.99 -42.22 -16.29
CA GLY A 484 -7.50 -43.37 -15.51
C GLY A 484 -7.75 -43.22 -14.01
N ASP A 485 -6.95 -43.87 -13.16
CA ASP A 485 -7.09 -43.78 -11.70
C ASP A 485 -6.24 -42.66 -11.08
N ASP A 486 -5.20 -42.19 -11.78
CA ASP A 486 -4.14 -41.29 -11.28
C ASP A 486 -3.61 -40.31 -12.35
N GLN A 487 -4.38 -40.02 -13.40
CA GLN A 487 -3.94 -39.21 -14.56
C GLN A 487 -2.72 -39.78 -15.30
N VAL A 488 -2.36 -41.05 -15.06
CA VAL A 488 -1.27 -41.74 -15.75
C VAL A 488 -1.83 -42.86 -16.62
N VAL A 489 -1.51 -42.82 -17.91
CA VAL A 489 -1.96 -43.81 -18.88
C VAL A 489 -0.80 -44.37 -19.69
N ALA A 490 -0.86 -45.67 -19.97
CA ALA A 490 0.08 -46.32 -20.87
C ALA A 490 -0.34 -46.10 -22.33
N ASP A 491 0.63 -45.90 -23.20
CA ASP A 491 0.43 -45.72 -24.65
C ASP A 491 -0.07 -46.99 -25.38
N ASP A 492 0.02 -48.15 -24.74
CA ASP A 492 -0.30 -49.47 -25.32
C ASP A 492 -1.81 -49.80 -25.46
N LYS A 493 -2.70 -48.95 -24.93
CA LYS A 493 -4.15 -49.18 -24.91
C LYS A 493 -4.98 -47.89 -24.93
N PRO A 494 -6.20 -47.92 -25.51
CA PRO A 494 -7.14 -46.81 -25.42
C PRO A 494 -7.58 -46.53 -23.97
N PHE A 495 -7.81 -45.25 -23.66
CA PHE A 495 -8.28 -44.77 -22.36
C PHE A 495 -9.48 -43.82 -22.52
N SER A 496 -10.11 -43.45 -21.41
CA SER A 496 -11.23 -42.49 -21.38
C SER A 496 -10.89 -41.29 -20.54
N VAL A 497 -11.32 -40.11 -21.00
CA VAL A 497 -11.41 -38.88 -20.22
C VAL A 497 -12.86 -38.70 -19.81
N GLU A 498 -13.14 -38.50 -18.53
CA GLU A 498 -14.50 -38.42 -18.00
C GLU A 498 -14.77 -37.07 -17.32
N ALA A 499 -16.00 -36.56 -17.43
CA ALA A 499 -16.39 -35.30 -16.80
C ALA A 499 -17.86 -35.31 -16.42
N SER A 500 -18.21 -34.69 -15.29
CA SER A 500 -19.57 -34.52 -14.82
C SER A 500 -20.13 -33.17 -15.26
N VAL A 501 -21.34 -33.17 -15.82
CA VAL A 501 -21.96 -32.00 -16.47
C VAL A 501 -23.31 -31.73 -15.86
N VAL A 502 -23.59 -30.46 -15.54
CA VAL A 502 -24.85 -30.00 -14.92
C VAL A 502 -25.55 -28.98 -15.82
N SER A 503 -26.88 -29.02 -15.82
CA SER A 503 -27.73 -28.01 -16.47
C SER A 503 -28.52 -27.21 -15.44
N THR A 504 -28.40 -25.89 -15.39
CA THR A 504 -29.20 -25.00 -14.52
C THR A 504 -30.35 -24.31 -15.27
N TYR A 505 -30.54 -24.64 -16.55
CA TYR A 505 -31.69 -24.19 -17.35
C TYR A 505 -33.04 -24.66 -16.75
N SER A 506 -34.08 -23.84 -16.90
CA SER A 506 -35.44 -24.07 -16.37
C SER A 506 -36.19 -25.30 -16.92
N GLY A 507 -35.59 -26.08 -17.82
CA GLY A 507 -36.21 -27.26 -18.45
C GLY A 507 -35.17 -28.15 -19.13
N LYS A 508 -35.63 -29.23 -19.77
CA LYS A 508 -34.76 -30.17 -20.49
C LYS A 508 -33.99 -29.52 -21.62
N GLU A 509 -32.67 -29.52 -21.54
CA GLU A 509 -31.78 -29.03 -22.58
C GLU A 509 -30.88 -30.16 -23.10
N THR A 510 -30.66 -30.16 -24.41
CA THR A 510 -29.66 -31.01 -25.07
C THR A 510 -28.54 -30.11 -25.56
N ARG A 511 -27.30 -30.41 -25.15
CA ARG A 511 -26.10 -29.66 -25.56
C ARG A 511 -24.94 -30.61 -25.88
N ASN A 512 -23.97 -30.08 -26.61
CA ASN A 512 -22.70 -30.77 -26.85
C ASN A 512 -21.76 -30.50 -25.68
N VAL A 513 -21.03 -31.53 -25.31
CA VAL A 513 -19.82 -31.42 -24.50
C VAL A 513 -18.67 -31.82 -25.40
N ASN A 514 -17.64 -30.99 -25.51
CA ASN A 514 -16.49 -31.28 -26.35
C ASN A 514 -15.25 -31.47 -25.50
N LEU A 515 -14.41 -32.40 -25.93
CA LEU A 515 -13.06 -32.60 -25.41
C LEU A 515 -12.08 -32.16 -26.48
N SER A 516 -11.07 -31.41 -26.08
CA SER A 516 -9.92 -31.07 -26.91
C SER A 516 -8.61 -31.28 -26.16
N ILE A 517 -7.60 -31.77 -26.87
CA ILE A 517 -6.22 -31.86 -26.36
C ILE A 517 -5.35 -30.94 -27.22
N PRO A 518 -5.01 -29.74 -26.73
CA PRO A 518 -4.15 -28.80 -27.46
C PRO A 518 -2.85 -29.44 -27.93
N GLY A 519 -2.40 -29.07 -29.14
CA GLY A 519 -1.18 -29.63 -29.74
C GLY A 519 -1.37 -30.98 -30.45
N THR A 520 -2.57 -31.56 -30.39
CA THR A 520 -2.91 -32.84 -31.06
C THR A 520 -4.12 -32.68 -31.98
N ASP A 521 -4.44 -33.72 -32.77
CA ASP A 521 -5.66 -33.79 -33.59
C ASP A 521 -6.90 -34.30 -32.81
N VAL A 522 -6.82 -34.39 -31.47
CA VAL A 522 -7.92 -34.88 -30.63
C VAL A 522 -8.96 -33.78 -30.42
N HIS A 523 -10.08 -33.91 -31.12
CA HIS A 523 -11.33 -33.17 -30.86
C HIS A 523 -12.52 -34.14 -30.86
N ARG A 524 -13.20 -34.27 -29.72
CA ARG A 524 -14.38 -35.16 -29.55
C ARG A 524 -15.58 -34.32 -29.11
N SER A 525 -16.77 -34.75 -29.48
CA SER A 525 -18.02 -34.06 -29.13
C SER A 525 -19.10 -35.11 -28.92
N GLU A 526 -19.74 -35.06 -27.76
CA GLU A 526 -20.80 -35.99 -27.37
C GLU A 526 -22.04 -35.18 -26.95
N LEU A 527 -23.23 -35.70 -27.27
CA LEU A 527 -24.50 -35.04 -26.96
C LEU A 527 -25.06 -35.59 -25.66
N ILE A 528 -25.32 -34.71 -24.69
CA ILE A 528 -25.99 -35.05 -23.44
C ILE A 528 -27.28 -34.25 -23.27
N THR A 529 -28.28 -34.84 -22.62
CA THR A 529 -29.56 -34.19 -22.38
C THR A 529 -29.90 -34.25 -20.90
N LEU A 530 -30.04 -33.09 -20.28
CA LEU A 530 -30.23 -32.91 -18.84
C LEU A 530 -31.47 -32.05 -18.57
N GLU A 531 -32.25 -32.39 -17.56
CA GLU A 531 -33.23 -31.49 -16.95
C GLU A 531 -32.54 -30.41 -16.09
N GLY A 532 -33.28 -29.36 -15.71
CA GLY A 532 -32.77 -28.35 -14.78
C GLY A 532 -32.42 -28.94 -13.41
N GLY A 533 -31.19 -28.72 -12.96
CA GLY A 533 -30.59 -29.30 -11.75
C GLY A 533 -30.11 -30.74 -11.89
N GLU A 534 -30.15 -31.35 -13.10
CA GLU A 534 -29.67 -32.71 -13.33
C GLU A 534 -28.16 -32.71 -13.66
N GLU A 535 -27.42 -33.60 -12.99
CA GLU A 535 -26.00 -33.88 -13.20
C GLU A 535 -25.82 -35.25 -13.85
N ASN A 536 -24.87 -35.39 -14.78
CA ASN A 536 -24.51 -36.67 -15.36
C ASN A 536 -23.08 -36.68 -15.92
N THR A 537 -22.41 -37.82 -15.81
CA THR A 537 -21.05 -38.02 -16.30
C THR A 537 -21.03 -38.41 -17.78
N ILE A 538 -20.07 -37.85 -18.52
CA ILE A 538 -19.80 -38.15 -19.93
C ILE A 538 -18.37 -38.69 -20.09
N SER A 539 -18.17 -39.65 -21.00
CA SER A 539 -16.86 -40.29 -21.22
C SER A 539 -16.42 -40.17 -22.68
N PHE A 540 -15.19 -39.72 -22.90
CA PHE A 540 -14.55 -39.58 -24.22
C PHE A 540 -13.41 -40.59 -24.40
N TRP A 541 -13.55 -41.53 -25.34
CA TRP A 541 -12.54 -42.56 -25.60
C TRP A 541 -11.42 -42.09 -26.55
N ILE A 542 -10.17 -42.14 -26.10
CA ILE A 542 -8.95 -41.77 -26.84
C ILE A 542 -8.11 -43.01 -27.11
N ASP A 543 -7.50 -43.06 -28.30
CA ASP A 543 -6.65 -44.14 -28.76
C ASP A 543 -5.27 -43.54 -29.07
N PRO A 544 -4.23 -43.74 -28.22
CA PRO A 544 -2.92 -43.11 -28.36
C PRO A 544 -2.31 -43.25 -29.76
N ASP A 545 -2.29 -44.48 -30.29
CA ASP A 545 -1.75 -44.84 -31.61
C ASP A 545 -2.43 -44.07 -32.75
N LYS A 546 -3.70 -43.71 -32.58
CA LYS A 546 -4.47 -43.02 -33.63
C LYS A 546 -4.13 -41.53 -33.71
N TYR A 547 -3.69 -40.95 -32.59
CA TYR A 547 -3.49 -39.51 -32.44
C TYR A 547 -2.02 -39.13 -32.28
N ASP A 548 -1.10 -40.09 -32.46
CA ASP A 548 0.35 -39.90 -32.38
C ASP A 548 0.77 -39.23 -31.06
N LEU A 549 0.19 -39.67 -29.93
CA LEU A 549 0.59 -39.19 -28.59
C LEU A 549 1.95 -39.79 -28.22
N GLU A 550 2.91 -38.94 -27.86
CA GLU A 550 4.30 -39.32 -27.58
C GLU A 550 4.45 -39.75 -26.11
N PRO A 551 5.00 -40.95 -25.83
CA PRO A 551 5.26 -41.39 -24.45
C PRO A 551 6.29 -40.49 -23.77
N GLY A 552 6.21 -40.37 -22.45
CA GLY A 552 7.01 -39.44 -21.67
C GLY A 552 6.46 -38.00 -21.65
N THR A 553 5.25 -37.77 -22.15
CA THR A 553 4.70 -36.41 -22.34
C THR A 553 3.46 -36.18 -21.49
N VAL A 554 3.38 -34.98 -20.92
CA VAL A 554 2.15 -34.49 -20.28
C VAL A 554 1.33 -33.76 -21.32
N TYR A 555 0.06 -34.15 -21.44
CA TYR A 555 -0.90 -33.49 -22.31
C TYR A 555 -1.97 -32.79 -21.46
N ASP A 556 -2.12 -31.49 -21.68
CA ASP A 556 -3.27 -30.76 -21.18
C ASP A 556 -4.51 -31.11 -22.03
N TYR A 557 -5.68 -31.11 -21.40
CA TYR A 557 -6.95 -31.25 -22.08
C TYR A 557 -7.98 -30.29 -21.49
N ASP A 558 -8.92 -29.89 -22.35
CA ASP A 558 -10.05 -29.04 -21.96
C ASP A 558 -11.35 -29.71 -22.36
N ILE A 559 -12.31 -29.64 -21.45
CA ILE A 559 -13.66 -30.15 -21.63
C ILE A 559 -14.61 -28.96 -21.53
N ASP A 560 -15.28 -28.65 -22.63
CA ASP A 560 -16.25 -27.55 -22.67
C ASP A 560 -17.67 -28.05 -22.86
N ALA A 561 -18.59 -27.49 -22.08
CA ALA A 561 -20.02 -27.70 -22.24
C ALA A 561 -20.67 -26.36 -22.63
N ASP A 562 -21.40 -26.34 -23.74
CA ASP A 562 -22.04 -25.13 -24.31
C ASP A 562 -21.09 -23.92 -24.48
N GLY A 563 -19.78 -24.16 -24.69
CA GLY A 563 -18.76 -23.11 -24.83
C GLY A 563 -18.11 -22.67 -23.51
N THR A 564 -18.47 -23.28 -22.39
CA THR A 564 -17.82 -23.11 -21.08
C THR A 564 -16.90 -24.28 -20.78
N GLY A 565 -15.59 -24.05 -20.89
CA GLY A 565 -14.52 -25.00 -20.57
C GLY A 565 -14.34 -25.19 -19.06
N LEU A 566 -13.34 -25.98 -18.67
CA LEU A 566 -12.89 -26.09 -17.28
C LEU A 566 -12.37 -24.73 -16.76
N SER A 567 -12.31 -24.53 -15.45
CA SER A 567 -11.62 -23.35 -14.86
C SER A 567 -10.11 -23.50 -14.98
N THR A 568 -9.63 -24.72 -14.72
CA THR A 568 -8.25 -25.15 -14.92
C THR A 568 -8.27 -26.37 -15.85
N PRO A 569 -7.57 -26.35 -17.00
CA PRO A 569 -7.45 -27.52 -17.85
C PRO A 569 -6.91 -28.71 -17.06
N GLY A 570 -7.42 -29.91 -17.32
CA GLY A 570 -6.84 -31.13 -16.76
C GLY A 570 -5.57 -31.49 -17.51
N SER A 571 -4.72 -32.31 -16.89
CA SER A 571 -3.51 -32.84 -17.51
C SER A 571 -3.38 -34.33 -17.22
N PHE A 572 -2.82 -35.06 -18.18
CA PHE A 572 -2.50 -36.47 -17.99
C PHE A 572 -1.13 -36.78 -18.59
N TYR A 573 -0.44 -37.73 -17.97
CA TYR A 573 0.84 -38.22 -18.44
C TYR A 573 0.61 -39.51 -19.24
N ILE A 574 1.18 -39.55 -20.44
CA ILE A 574 1.25 -40.77 -21.23
C ILE A 574 2.69 -41.27 -21.25
N GLY A 575 2.89 -42.56 -20.97
CA GLY A 575 4.21 -43.17 -20.92
C GLY A 575 4.24 -44.59 -21.46
N GLU A 576 5.44 -45.10 -21.67
CA GLU A 576 5.63 -46.50 -22.03
C GLU A 576 5.25 -47.44 -20.85
N PRO A 577 4.81 -48.68 -21.11
CA PRO A 577 4.50 -49.63 -20.04
C PRO A 577 5.76 -50.01 -19.22
N GLY A 578 5.77 -49.72 -17.92
CA GLY A 578 6.91 -50.00 -17.03
C GLY A 578 7.77 -48.76 -16.75
N THR A 579 9.04 -48.98 -16.40
CA THR A 579 10.07 -47.94 -16.25
C THR A 579 10.92 -47.91 -17.52
N ASN A 580 11.11 -46.74 -18.13
CA ASN A 580 11.86 -46.57 -19.38
C ASN A 580 12.73 -45.30 -19.33
N PHE A 581 14.05 -45.41 -19.43
CA PHE A 581 14.99 -44.30 -19.25
C PHE A 581 15.57 -43.79 -20.58
N GLU A 582 15.17 -42.59 -20.97
CA GLU A 582 15.66 -41.87 -22.15
C GLU A 582 16.84 -40.96 -21.78
N LEU A 583 17.88 -40.94 -22.62
CA LEU A 583 19.07 -40.10 -22.49
C LEU A 583 19.14 -39.07 -23.62
N SER A 584 19.27 -37.79 -23.27
CA SER A 584 19.36 -36.69 -24.24
C SER A 584 20.42 -35.65 -23.83
N ASP A 585 20.70 -34.70 -24.72
CA ASP A 585 21.55 -33.52 -24.46
C ASP A 585 22.92 -33.80 -23.82
N GLY A 586 23.58 -34.87 -24.29
CA GLY A 586 24.94 -35.21 -23.91
C GLY A 586 25.91 -34.07 -24.23
N ASN A 587 26.56 -33.50 -23.21
CA ASN A 587 27.46 -32.36 -23.34
C ASN A 587 28.71 -32.53 -22.47
N ALA A 588 29.78 -31.82 -22.82
CA ALA A 588 31.00 -31.76 -22.03
C ALA A 588 31.61 -30.35 -22.07
N THR A 589 31.96 -29.80 -20.91
CA THR A 589 32.61 -28.50 -20.76
C THR A 589 33.97 -28.64 -20.12
N THR A 590 34.92 -27.81 -20.54
CA THR A 590 36.32 -27.86 -20.12
C THR A 590 36.75 -26.50 -19.56
N ASP A 591 36.53 -26.31 -18.26
CA ASP A 591 36.96 -25.12 -17.51
C ASP A 591 38.14 -25.52 -16.58
N ASP A 592 38.06 -25.24 -15.28
CA ASP A 592 39.05 -25.71 -14.29
C ASP A 592 39.07 -27.25 -14.18
N ASN A 593 37.90 -27.88 -14.32
CA ASN A 593 37.66 -29.31 -14.39
C ASN A 593 36.86 -29.64 -15.67
N VAL A 594 36.77 -30.92 -16.02
CA VAL A 594 35.90 -31.38 -17.11
C VAL A 594 34.58 -31.85 -16.52
N THR A 595 33.47 -31.24 -16.95
CA THR A 595 32.13 -31.63 -16.52
C THR A 595 31.39 -32.26 -17.69
N ILE A 596 30.96 -33.51 -17.54
CA ILE A 596 30.17 -34.25 -18.53
C ILE A 596 28.73 -34.33 -18.04
N THR A 597 27.78 -33.98 -18.90
CA THR A 597 26.36 -33.96 -18.57
C THR A 597 25.53 -34.73 -19.59
N ALA A 598 24.41 -35.29 -19.15
CA ALA A 598 23.31 -35.69 -20.04
C ALA A 598 21.99 -35.62 -19.28
N ASP A 599 20.91 -35.35 -19.98
CA ASP A 599 19.57 -35.37 -19.40
C ASP A 599 19.03 -36.79 -19.41
N LEU A 600 18.65 -37.28 -18.22
CA LEU A 600 18.08 -38.60 -18.01
C LEU A 600 16.62 -38.47 -17.58
N LYS A 601 15.71 -38.90 -18.46
CA LYS A 601 14.26 -38.85 -18.25
C LYS A 601 13.65 -40.23 -18.16
N ASN A 602 12.76 -40.46 -17.20
CA ASN A 602 11.93 -41.67 -17.19
C ASN A 602 10.65 -41.45 -18.01
N THR A 603 10.56 -42.00 -19.22
CA THR A 603 9.39 -41.91 -20.11
C THR A 603 8.37 -43.03 -19.90
N GLY A 604 8.60 -43.91 -18.91
CA GLY A 604 7.66 -44.95 -18.51
C GLY A 604 6.56 -44.46 -17.57
N VAL A 605 5.52 -45.26 -17.35
CA VAL A 605 4.44 -45.01 -16.37
C VAL A 605 4.77 -45.45 -14.93
N ASP A 606 5.78 -46.30 -14.74
CA ASP A 606 6.20 -46.77 -13.42
C ASP A 606 7.48 -46.04 -12.95
N SER A 607 7.46 -45.54 -11.71
CA SER A 607 8.67 -45.09 -11.00
C SER A 607 9.59 -46.27 -10.68
N GLY A 608 10.88 -46.19 -11.00
CA GLY A 608 11.80 -47.32 -10.90
C GLY A 608 13.28 -46.95 -10.91
N SER A 609 14.13 -47.98 -10.96
CA SER A 609 15.58 -47.85 -10.98
C SER A 609 16.20 -48.55 -12.18
N GLN A 610 17.27 -47.98 -12.72
CA GLN A 610 18.13 -48.64 -13.70
C GLN A 610 19.60 -48.36 -13.44
N THR A 611 20.46 -49.26 -13.92
CA THR A 611 21.91 -49.09 -13.85
C THR A 611 22.39 -48.11 -14.93
N VAL A 612 23.12 -47.07 -14.53
CA VAL A 612 23.79 -46.09 -15.39
C VAL A 612 25.29 -46.32 -15.37
N THR A 613 25.88 -46.41 -16.57
CA THR A 613 27.32 -46.60 -16.78
C THR A 613 27.90 -45.40 -17.52
N VAL A 614 29.09 -44.92 -17.10
CA VAL A 614 29.85 -43.90 -17.84
C VAL A 614 31.21 -44.43 -18.25
N GLU A 615 31.53 -44.30 -19.54
CA GLU A 615 32.81 -44.73 -20.14
C GLU A 615 33.53 -43.52 -20.73
N LEU A 616 34.85 -43.46 -20.58
CA LEU A 616 35.70 -42.41 -21.15
C LEU A 616 36.81 -43.01 -22.01
N GLU A 617 36.95 -42.50 -23.23
CA GLU A 617 37.92 -42.96 -24.24
C GLU A 617 38.80 -41.79 -24.69
N TYR A 618 40.12 -41.99 -24.72
CA TYR A 618 41.08 -41.04 -25.29
C TYR A 618 41.28 -41.35 -26.79
N LEU A 619 41.14 -40.34 -27.66
CA LEU A 619 41.09 -40.52 -29.11
C LEU A 619 42.41 -40.24 -29.83
N ASP A 620 43.35 -39.54 -29.19
CA ASP A 620 44.66 -39.21 -29.76
C ASP A 620 45.70 -40.32 -29.59
N GLU A 621 46.89 -40.16 -30.20
CA GLU A 621 47.98 -41.14 -30.08
C GLU A 621 48.51 -41.19 -28.63
N MET A 622 48.29 -42.33 -27.97
CA MET A 622 48.71 -42.56 -26.59
C MET A 622 50.23 -42.41 -26.46
N PRO A 623 50.75 -41.71 -25.43
CA PRO A 623 52.18 -41.70 -25.15
C PRO A 623 52.73 -43.12 -25.03
N ALA A 624 53.94 -43.36 -25.56
CA ALA A 624 54.57 -44.69 -25.62
C ALA A 624 54.72 -45.38 -24.24
N GLU A 625 54.65 -44.63 -23.15
CA GLU A 625 54.72 -45.15 -21.78
C GLU A 625 53.37 -45.68 -21.26
N LEU A 626 52.25 -45.37 -21.94
CA LEU A 626 50.87 -45.68 -21.54
C LEU A 626 50.09 -46.53 -22.57
N GLU A 627 50.70 -46.94 -23.69
CA GLU A 627 50.05 -47.70 -24.79
C GLU A 627 49.33 -48.99 -24.36
N ASP A 628 49.74 -49.64 -23.26
CA ASP A 628 49.21 -50.94 -22.81
C ASP A 628 48.19 -50.85 -21.64
N GLU A 629 47.86 -49.65 -21.13
CA GLU A 629 47.18 -49.51 -19.83
C GLU A 629 45.71 -49.02 -19.84
N ASP A 630 45.16 -48.52 -20.96
CA ASP A 630 43.81 -47.90 -21.08
C ASP A 630 43.32 -47.26 -19.75
N PRO A 631 43.86 -46.09 -19.37
CA PRO A 631 43.74 -45.58 -18.02
C PRO A 631 42.31 -45.09 -17.65
N TYR A 632 41.41 -44.94 -18.62
CA TYR A 632 40.13 -44.23 -18.43
C TYR A 632 38.90 -45.17 -18.39
N GLY A 633 38.70 -46.07 -19.37
CA GLY A 633 37.69 -47.15 -19.33
C GLY A 633 36.31 -46.80 -18.74
N THR A 634 35.72 -47.73 -17.97
CA THR A 634 34.47 -47.49 -17.22
C THR A 634 34.76 -46.70 -15.95
N LEU A 635 34.27 -45.47 -15.93
CA LEU A 635 34.46 -44.49 -14.88
C LEU A 635 33.42 -44.63 -13.76
N PHE A 636 32.18 -44.97 -14.12
CA PHE A 636 31.07 -45.14 -13.16
C PHE A 636 30.16 -46.29 -13.54
N ASP A 637 29.64 -46.98 -12.52
CA ASP A 637 28.60 -48.02 -12.58
C ASP A 637 27.75 -47.93 -11.30
N GLY A 638 26.47 -47.58 -11.45
CA GLY A 638 25.56 -47.44 -10.30
C GLY A 638 24.08 -47.34 -10.69
N GLU A 639 23.21 -47.65 -9.72
CA GLU A 639 21.75 -47.55 -9.89
C GLU A 639 21.27 -46.12 -9.66
N ILE A 640 20.47 -45.61 -10.59
CA ILE A 640 19.75 -44.33 -10.48
C ILE A 640 18.25 -44.63 -10.43
N ASN A 641 17.55 -43.99 -9.49
CA ASN A 641 16.09 -44.06 -9.38
C ASN A 641 15.48 -42.80 -10.02
N ARG A 642 14.39 -42.96 -10.76
CA ARG A 642 13.58 -41.85 -11.29
C ARG A 642 12.10 -42.18 -11.15
N SER A 643 11.32 -41.19 -10.75
CA SER A 643 9.86 -41.22 -10.79
C SER A 643 9.37 -41.18 -12.24
N TYR A 644 8.13 -41.57 -12.52
CA TYR A 644 7.58 -41.44 -13.88
C TYR A 644 7.63 -39.97 -14.34
N GLY A 645 7.99 -39.76 -15.61
CA GLY A 645 8.15 -38.46 -16.25
C GLY A 645 9.26 -37.56 -15.68
N GLU A 646 9.90 -37.95 -14.56
CA GLU A 646 11.01 -37.21 -13.95
C GLU A 646 12.18 -37.14 -14.93
N SER A 647 12.69 -35.93 -15.14
CA SER A 647 13.85 -35.64 -15.97
C SER A 647 14.85 -34.84 -15.15
N ASP A 648 16.11 -35.24 -15.17
CA ASP A 648 17.18 -34.40 -14.63
C ASP A 648 18.52 -34.75 -15.26
N THR A 649 19.42 -33.78 -15.19
CA THR A 649 20.77 -33.88 -15.70
C THR A 649 21.60 -34.75 -14.75
N ILE A 650 22.25 -35.76 -15.31
CA ILE A 650 23.34 -36.46 -14.65
C ILE A 650 24.62 -35.66 -14.91
N GLU A 651 25.28 -35.22 -13.83
CA GLU A 651 26.53 -34.46 -13.90
C GLU A 651 27.70 -35.29 -13.38
N LEU A 652 28.77 -35.31 -14.17
CA LEU A 652 30.01 -36.02 -13.89
C LEU A 652 31.19 -35.05 -13.96
N ASP A 653 31.79 -34.76 -12.81
CA ASP A 653 33.01 -33.96 -12.73
C ASP A 653 34.27 -34.83 -12.76
N LEU A 654 35.19 -34.47 -13.65
CA LEU A 654 36.52 -35.05 -13.80
C LEU A 654 37.59 -33.98 -13.53
N ASN A 655 38.61 -34.37 -12.78
CA ASN A 655 39.74 -33.49 -12.50
C ASN A 655 40.62 -33.31 -13.77
N ARG A 656 40.64 -32.11 -14.36
CA ARG A 656 41.39 -31.78 -15.59
C ARG A 656 42.89 -32.09 -15.43
N SER A 657 43.46 -31.92 -14.23
CA SER A 657 44.88 -32.21 -13.97
C SER A 657 45.28 -33.68 -14.04
N ARG A 658 44.32 -34.60 -14.24
CA ARG A 658 44.51 -36.05 -14.40
C ARG A 658 44.26 -36.51 -15.83
N LEU A 659 43.94 -35.60 -16.74
CA LEU A 659 43.71 -35.88 -18.15
C LEU A 659 44.94 -35.46 -18.95
N LEU A 660 45.28 -36.25 -19.97
CA LEU A 660 46.29 -35.91 -20.97
C LEU A 660 45.73 -34.81 -21.89
N ASP A 661 46.61 -33.98 -22.45
CA ASP A 661 46.19 -33.03 -23.47
C ASP A 661 45.81 -33.79 -24.75
N GLY A 662 44.61 -33.57 -25.27
CA GLY A 662 44.08 -34.26 -26.45
C GLY A 662 42.55 -34.41 -26.49
N GLU A 663 42.05 -35.11 -27.50
CA GLU A 663 40.62 -35.34 -27.75
C GLU A 663 40.09 -36.57 -26.99
N TYR A 664 38.90 -36.44 -26.39
CA TYR A 664 38.22 -37.47 -25.62
C TYR A 664 36.79 -37.72 -26.12
N ARG A 665 36.28 -38.92 -25.82
CA ARG A 665 34.88 -39.30 -26.01
C ARG A 665 34.31 -39.91 -24.73
N ALA A 666 33.24 -39.31 -24.22
CA ALA A 666 32.49 -39.82 -23.08
C ALA A 666 31.17 -40.45 -23.54
N THR A 667 30.85 -41.64 -23.03
CA THR A 667 29.58 -42.33 -23.31
C THR A 667 28.85 -42.61 -22.00
N ILE A 668 27.57 -42.23 -21.94
CA ILE A 668 26.68 -42.53 -20.83
C ILE A 668 25.60 -43.49 -21.32
N GLN A 669 25.32 -44.54 -20.55
CA GLN A 669 24.43 -45.63 -20.95
C GLN A 669 23.52 -46.08 -19.81
N THR A 670 22.24 -46.37 -20.12
CA THR A 670 21.24 -47.06 -19.29
C THR A 670 20.89 -48.45 -19.88
N GLU A 671 19.91 -49.16 -19.30
CA GLU A 671 19.42 -50.41 -19.90
C GLU A 671 18.67 -50.18 -21.23
N ASP A 672 18.06 -49.00 -21.39
CA ASP A 672 17.21 -48.66 -22.54
C ASP A 672 17.91 -47.83 -23.62
N GLU A 673 18.85 -46.94 -23.23
CA GLU A 673 19.47 -45.98 -24.16
C GLU A 673 20.95 -45.67 -23.85
N SER A 674 21.65 -45.05 -24.80
CA SER A 674 23.01 -44.53 -24.62
C SER A 674 23.24 -43.23 -25.40
N THR A 675 23.96 -42.27 -24.81
CA THR A 675 24.39 -41.02 -25.45
C THR A 675 25.90 -40.81 -25.35
N THR A 676 26.48 -40.05 -26.29
CA THR A 676 27.94 -39.86 -26.40
C THR A 676 28.27 -38.41 -26.74
N THR A 677 29.32 -37.88 -26.12
CA THR A 677 29.84 -36.53 -26.36
C THR A 677 31.38 -36.51 -26.47
N SER A 678 31.94 -35.49 -27.12
CA SER A 678 33.38 -35.33 -27.34
C SER A 678 33.87 -33.98 -26.84
N PHE A 679 35.09 -33.93 -26.28
CA PHE A 679 35.72 -32.71 -25.76
C PHE A 679 37.25 -32.79 -25.89
N THR A 680 37.93 -31.65 -25.77
CA THR A 680 39.39 -31.55 -25.85
C THR A 680 39.94 -30.96 -24.56
N VAL A 681 41.01 -31.53 -24.03
CA VAL A 681 41.74 -30.99 -22.88
C VAL A 681 43.05 -30.37 -23.37
N THR A 682 43.35 -29.15 -22.94
CA THR A 682 44.64 -28.48 -23.10
C THR A 682 45.15 -28.01 -21.74
N ALA A 683 46.43 -27.71 -21.58
CA ALA A 683 46.97 -27.14 -20.36
C ALA A 683 47.10 -25.60 -20.42
N GLY A 684 45.98 -24.88 -20.40
CA GLY A 684 46.01 -23.40 -20.36
C GLY A 684 46.51 -22.88 -19.01
N VAL A 685 47.54 -22.03 -19.03
CA VAL A 685 48.00 -21.23 -17.87
C VAL A 685 47.49 -19.82 -18.11
N ASP A 686 46.80 -19.18 -17.16
CA ASP A 686 46.24 -17.84 -17.37
C ASP A 686 47.22 -16.78 -16.82
N PRO A 687 48.00 -16.07 -17.66
CA PRO A 687 48.88 -15.03 -17.16
C PRO A 687 48.07 -13.88 -16.57
N GLY A 688 48.58 -13.32 -15.47
CA GLY A 688 48.19 -11.99 -15.07
C GLY A 688 48.52 -10.96 -16.14
N ARG A 689 47.99 -9.74 -15.99
CA ARG A 689 48.18 -8.61 -16.91
C ARG A 689 49.64 -8.28 -17.26
N ALA A 690 50.59 -8.73 -16.45
CA ALA A 690 52.00 -8.47 -16.61
C ALA A 690 52.87 -9.74 -16.66
N GLY A 691 52.39 -10.98 -16.43
CA GLY A 691 53.29 -12.16 -16.42
C GLY A 691 52.63 -13.49 -16.07
N LEU A 692 53.44 -14.56 -16.05
CA LEU A 692 53.01 -15.95 -15.84
C LEU A 692 53.42 -16.46 -14.44
N ASP A 693 52.47 -17.03 -13.70
CA ASP A 693 52.66 -17.72 -12.41
C ASP A 693 52.22 -19.19 -12.46
N ASP A 694 52.48 -19.91 -11.36
CA ASP A 694 52.06 -21.29 -11.12
C ASP A 694 52.38 -22.31 -12.24
N LEU A 695 53.49 -22.09 -12.95
CA LEU A 695 53.99 -23.01 -13.97
C LEU A 695 54.61 -24.22 -13.29
N ASP A 696 54.07 -25.41 -13.51
CA ASP A 696 54.60 -26.67 -12.99
C ASP A 696 54.61 -27.75 -14.07
N ASN A 697 55.71 -28.52 -14.12
CA ASN A 697 55.97 -29.58 -15.08
C ASN A 697 55.61 -29.18 -16.53
N ALA A 698 56.17 -28.08 -17.00
CA ALA A 698 55.81 -27.43 -18.26
C ALA A 698 57.04 -27.11 -19.12
N THR A 699 56.86 -27.18 -20.44
CA THR A 699 57.79 -26.71 -21.45
C THR A 699 57.31 -25.34 -21.96
N VAL A 700 58.18 -24.32 -21.94
CA VAL A 700 57.83 -22.94 -22.30
C VAL A 700 58.69 -22.45 -23.46
N ASP A 701 58.08 -22.16 -24.60
CA ASP A 701 58.73 -21.55 -25.76
C ASP A 701 58.56 -20.03 -25.74
N ILE A 702 59.64 -19.27 -25.95
CA ILE A 702 59.66 -17.81 -25.89
C ILE A 702 60.34 -17.27 -27.15
N SER A 703 59.71 -16.34 -27.87
CA SER A 703 60.23 -15.75 -29.11
C SER A 703 60.07 -14.23 -29.14
N VAL A 704 61.14 -13.46 -29.36
CA VAL A 704 61.05 -12.01 -29.59
C VAL A 704 60.65 -11.74 -31.03
N LEU A 705 59.49 -11.12 -31.22
CA LEU A 705 58.92 -10.83 -32.53
C LEU A 705 59.46 -9.53 -33.13
N SER A 706 59.71 -8.51 -32.30
CA SER A 706 60.25 -7.22 -32.75
C SER A 706 60.75 -6.37 -31.58
N SER A 707 61.65 -5.42 -31.87
CA SER A 707 62.25 -4.48 -30.92
C SER A 707 62.30 -3.05 -31.46
N GLN A 708 61.17 -2.32 -31.52
CA GLN A 708 61.08 -1.02 -32.22
C GLN A 708 61.36 0.25 -31.39
N VAL A 709 62.41 0.27 -30.57
CA VAL A 709 62.68 1.40 -29.65
C VAL A 709 62.90 2.74 -30.36
N SER A 710 62.13 3.76 -29.97
CA SER A 710 62.22 5.14 -30.50
C SER A 710 63.57 5.84 -30.21
N GLY A 711 64.08 6.60 -31.20
CA GLY A 711 65.36 7.31 -31.14
C GLY A 711 65.29 8.72 -30.52
N ILE A 712 66.40 9.22 -29.94
CA ILE A 712 66.39 10.38 -29.01
C ILE A 712 66.65 11.75 -29.69
N ASN A 713 66.99 11.84 -30.98
CA ASN A 713 67.34 13.13 -31.63
C ASN A 713 66.51 13.46 -32.88
N GLY A 714 65.74 14.55 -32.82
CA GLY A 714 64.86 15.03 -33.90
C GLY A 714 65.53 15.74 -35.09
N TYR A 715 66.73 15.31 -35.51
CA TYR A 715 67.30 15.78 -36.78
C TYR A 715 66.82 14.91 -37.93
N PRO A 716 66.23 15.47 -38.99
CA PRO A 716 65.91 14.68 -40.17
C PRO A 716 67.24 14.14 -40.73
N ASN A 717 67.30 12.82 -41.00
CA ASN A 717 68.41 12.04 -41.56
C ASN A 717 69.50 11.52 -40.58
N ASP A 718 69.30 11.51 -39.25
CA ASP A 718 70.20 10.86 -38.27
C ASP A 718 69.36 10.02 -37.28
N HIS A 719 69.47 8.71 -37.38
CA HIS A 719 68.64 7.71 -36.69
C HIS A 719 69.47 7.05 -35.59
N GLU A 720 69.33 7.55 -34.37
CA GLU A 720 70.02 6.98 -33.22
C GLU A 720 69.11 5.97 -32.51
N LEU A 721 69.43 4.68 -32.60
CA LEU A 721 68.63 3.59 -32.04
C LEU A 721 68.90 3.43 -30.55
N GLY A 722 67.83 3.50 -29.75
CA GLY A 722 67.88 3.20 -28.31
C GLY A 722 68.37 1.78 -28.05
N THR A 723 69.04 1.55 -26.93
CA THR A 723 69.58 0.23 -26.57
C THR A 723 68.59 -0.50 -25.67
N MET A 724 68.36 -1.79 -25.90
CA MET A 724 67.42 -2.59 -25.11
C MET A 724 67.90 -4.02 -24.93
N THR A 725 67.61 -4.61 -23.77
CA THR A 725 67.91 -6.01 -23.45
C THR A 725 66.64 -6.75 -22.99
N LEU A 726 66.68 -8.09 -23.04
CA LEU A 726 65.63 -8.95 -22.50
C LEU A 726 66.25 -10.15 -21.77
N GLU A 727 65.84 -10.35 -20.52
CA GLU A 727 66.18 -11.50 -19.69
C GLU A 727 64.93 -12.31 -19.35
N VAL A 728 65.08 -13.64 -19.27
CA VAL A 728 64.05 -14.54 -18.76
C VAL A 728 64.47 -15.02 -17.39
N LEU A 729 63.64 -14.72 -16.39
CA LEU A 729 63.88 -15.05 -14.99
C LEU A 729 62.81 -16.02 -14.49
N THR A 730 63.19 -16.98 -13.65
CA THR A 730 62.24 -17.81 -12.89
C THR A 730 62.36 -17.51 -11.40
N LYS A 731 61.25 -17.60 -10.67
CA LYS A 731 61.24 -17.48 -9.21
C LYS A 731 60.61 -18.72 -8.60
N GLN A 732 61.44 -19.50 -7.91
CA GLN A 732 61.04 -20.71 -7.19
C GLN A 732 61.37 -20.56 -5.71
N GLU A 733 60.41 -20.88 -4.83
CA GLU A 733 60.53 -20.75 -3.36
C GLU A 733 61.12 -19.40 -2.87
N GLY A 734 60.87 -18.31 -3.60
CA GLY A 734 61.38 -16.97 -3.28
C GLY A 734 62.80 -16.66 -3.73
N THR A 735 63.45 -17.55 -4.49
CA THR A 735 64.76 -17.33 -5.13
C THR A 735 64.56 -17.06 -6.62
N THR A 736 65.12 -15.96 -7.13
CA THR A 736 65.09 -15.61 -8.55
C THR A 736 66.36 -16.08 -9.26
N THR A 737 66.22 -16.77 -10.38
CA THR A 737 67.30 -17.26 -11.25
C THR A 737 67.14 -16.70 -12.66
N THR A 738 68.23 -16.29 -13.29
CA THR A 738 68.25 -15.93 -14.72
C THR A 738 68.39 -17.21 -15.54
N GLU A 739 67.35 -17.57 -16.28
CA GLU A 739 67.32 -18.76 -17.13
C GLU A 739 67.91 -18.47 -18.52
N HIS A 740 67.64 -17.28 -19.06
CA HIS A 740 68.09 -16.88 -20.38
C HIS A 740 68.34 -15.37 -20.47
N VAL A 741 69.30 -14.97 -21.32
CA VAL A 741 69.54 -13.56 -21.70
C VAL A 741 69.61 -13.55 -23.22
N PHE A 742 68.75 -12.75 -23.87
CA PHE A 742 68.71 -12.70 -25.33
C PHE A 742 69.90 -11.92 -25.87
N GLU A 743 70.62 -12.53 -26.83
CA GLU A 743 71.78 -11.94 -27.50
C GLU A 743 71.47 -11.68 -28.98
N ASN A 744 72.02 -10.60 -29.51
CA ASN A 744 71.99 -10.26 -30.93
C ASN A 744 72.69 -11.33 -31.79
N PRO A 745 72.15 -11.72 -32.98
CA PRO A 745 72.83 -12.61 -33.92
C PRO A 745 74.25 -12.16 -34.33
N SER A 746 74.52 -10.85 -34.30
CA SER A 746 75.84 -10.25 -34.56
C SER A 746 76.73 -10.18 -33.32
N GLY A 747 76.21 -10.51 -32.13
CA GLY A 747 76.88 -10.55 -30.83
C GLY A 747 76.57 -9.33 -29.95
N GLY A 748 76.42 -9.55 -28.63
CA GLY A 748 76.09 -8.53 -27.62
C GLY A 748 74.67 -8.66 -27.09
N GLU A 749 74.40 -8.06 -25.91
CA GLU A 749 73.08 -8.16 -25.23
C GLU A 749 72.03 -7.15 -25.76
N ASN A 750 72.44 -6.22 -26.64
CA ASN A 750 71.49 -5.27 -27.24
C ASN A 750 70.70 -5.92 -28.37
N ILE A 751 69.40 -6.12 -28.15
CA ILE A 751 68.46 -6.71 -29.11
C ILE A 751 67.83 -5.68 -30.06
N ASN A 752 68.10 -4.38 -29.89
CA ASN A 752 67.68 -3.32 -30.81
C ASN A 752 68.88 -2.73 -31.58
N THR A 753 69.24 -3.34 -32.72
CA THR A 753 70.36 -2.90 -33.56
C THR A 753 70.00 -2.88 -35.04
N TYR A 754 70.74 -2.13 -35.86
CA TYR A 754 70.59 -2.18 -37.31
C TYR A 754 71.51 -3.27 -37.91
N PRO A 755 71.07 -4.05 -38.93
CA PRO A 755 69.75 -4.05 -39.55
C PRO A 755 68.75 -4.98 -38.84
N SER A 756 69.08 -5.62 -37.71
CA SER A 756 68.20 -6.60 -37.03
C SER A 756 66.84 -6.01 -36.60
N TRP A 757 66.76 -4.69 -36.47
CA TRP A 757 65.56 -3.91 -36.24
C TRP A 757 64.59 -3.88 -37.45
N GLN A 758 65.07 -4.15 -38.67
CA GLN A 758 64.30 -4.16 -39.93
C GLN A 758 64.38 -5.49 -40.72
N ASP A 759 65.45 -6.29 -40.57
CA ASP A 759 65.64 -7.56 -41.27
C ASP A 759 65.12 -8.74 -40.43
N LYS A 760 63.86 -9.10 -40.64
CA LYS A 760 63.15 -10.19 -39.96
C LYS A 760 63.48 -11.59 -40.50
N SER A 761 64.51 -11.74 -41.34
CA SER A 761 64.81 -13.00 -42.04
C SER A 761 65.95 -13.84 -41.43
N ASP A 762 66.64 -13.34 -40.41
CA ASP A 762 67.67 -14.08 -39.64
C ASP A 762 67.03 -14.88 -38.47
N PRO A 763 67.69 -15.92 -37.93
CA PRO A 763 67.08 -16.83 -36.97
C PRO A 763 66.66 -16.06 -35.72
N VAL A 764 65.36 -16.11 -35.48
CA VAL A 764 64.61 -15.38 -34.47
C VAL A 764 65.23 -15.58 -33.08
N TYR A 765 65.16 -14.52 -32.28
CA TYR A 765 65.49 -14.53 -30.87
C TYR A 765 64.51 -15.44 -30.11
N ASN A 766 64.74 -16.75 -30.08
CA ASN A 766 63.90 -17.70 -29.36
C ASN A 766 64.67 -18.62 -28.40
N THR A 767 63.96 -19.12 -27.39
CA THR A 767 64.47 -20.09 -26.40
C THR A 767 63.33 -20.96 -25.88
N THR A 768 63.65 -22.19 -25.50
CA THR A 768 62.72 -23.12 -24.83
C THR A 768 63.22 -23.39 -23.42
N LEU A 769 62.33 -23.40 -22.43
CA LEU A 769 62.62 -23.68 -21.02
C LEU A 769 61.82 -24.90 -20.54
N GLU A 770 62.41 -25.70 -19.66
CA GLU A 770 61.75 -26.82 -18.99
C GLU A 770 61.59 -26.48 -17.51
N ILE A 771 60.35 -26.47 -17.01
CA ILE A 771 59.99 -26.14 -15.63
C ILE A 771 59.53 -27.44 -14.96
N GLU A 772 60.36 -28.00 -14.08
CA GLU A 772 60.06 -29.27 -13.39
C GLU A 772 59.24 -29.09 -12.10
N GLU A 773 59.28 -27.90 -11.49
CA GLU A 773 58.63 -27.55 -10.23
C GLU A 773 57.98 -26.16 -10.33
N GLU A 774 56.87 -25.96 -9.60
CA GLU A 774 56.09 -24.71 -9.54
C GLU A 774 56.95 -23.43 -9.49
N ALA A 775 56.83 -22.58 -10.51
CA ALA A 775 57.63 -21.38 -10.70
C ALA A 775 56.83 -20.20 -11.26
N THR A 776 57.23 -18.97 -10.89
CA THR A 776 56.80 -17.75 -11.58
C THR A 776 57.82 -17.38 -12.66
N LEU A 777 57.37 -17.18 -13.90
CA LEU A 777 58.20 -16.70 -15.00
C LEU A 777 58.15 -15.18 -15.10
N THR A 778 59.27 -14.53 -15.38
CA THR A 778 59.37 -13.08 -15.57
C THR A 778 60.20 -12.74 -16.80
N LEU A 779 59.62 -11.98 -17.73
CA LEU A 779 60.34 -11.37 -18.83
C LEU A 779 60.80 -9.96 -18.42
N ALA A 780 62.09 -9.79 -18.15
CA ALA A 780 62.66 -8.54 -17.66
C ALA A 780 63.36 -7.80 -18.81
N SER A 781 62.77 -6.70 -19.28
CA SER A 781 63.35 -5.85 -20.31
C SER A 781 63.94 -4.58 -19.71
N SER A 782 65.15 -4.19 -20.15
CA SER A 782 65.82 -2.97 -19.70
C SER A 782 66.18 -2.09 -20.88
N SER A 783 65.86 -0.80 -20.79
CA SER A 783 66.26 0.21 -21.79
C SER A 783 67.46 1.02 -21.28
N TYR A 784 68.44 1.22 -22.15
CA TYR A 784 69.61 2.03 -21.89
C TYR A 784 69.63 3.22 -22.86
N GLY A 785 69.75 4.43 -22.31
CA GLY A 785 69.73 5.67 -23.10
C GLY A 785 70.96 5.77 -24.01
N LEU A 786 70.92 6.65 -25.02
CA LEU A 786 72.08 6.88 -25.89
C LEU A 786 73.19 7.66 -25.15
N PRO A 787 74.40 7.09 -24.97
CA PRO A 787 75.45 7.80 -24.27
C PRO A 787 76.06 8.87 -25.19
N SER A 788 75.71 10.14 -24.99
CA SER A 788 76.39 11.25 -25.65
C SER A 788 77.84 11.37 -25.14
N GLY A 789 78.77 10.66 -25.78
CA GLY A 789 80.22 10.79 -25.57
C GLY A 789 80.87 9.81 -24.57
N THR A 790 81.20 8.60 -25.06
CA THR A 790 82.21 7.61 -24.58
C THR A 790 81.97 6.79 -23.29
N SER A 791 82.48 5.54 -23.34
CA SER A 791 82.64 4.46 -22.34
C SER A 791 81.40 3.63 -21.97
N GLY A 792 81.37 2.37 -22.42
CA GLY A 792 80.33 1.38 -22.11
C GLY A 792 79.53 0.87 -23.32
N CYS A 793 79.54 1.61 -24.44
CA CYS A 793 78.85 1.24 -25.67
C CYS A 793 79.83 1.16 -26.85
N ASN A 794 79.71 0.09 -27.64
CA ASN A 794 80.41 -0.08 -28.93
C ASN A 794 79.54 0.48 -30.06
N VAL A 795 79.68 1.78 -30.35
CA VAL A 795 78.86 2.47 -31.35
C VAL A 795 79.20 2.00 -32.77
N GLN A 796 78.19 1.58 -33.51
CA GLN A 796 78.23 1.30 -34.95
C GLN A 796 77.50 2.39 -35.71
N GLU A 797 77.95 2.66 -36.94
CA GLU A 797 77.33 3.66 -37.83
C GLU A 797 77.24 3.11 -39.26
N GLU A 798 76.04 3.14 -39.85
CA GLU A 798 75.79 2.79 -41.24
C GLU A 798 75.11 3.95 -41.98
N ALA A 799 75.46 4.14 -43.26
CA ALA A 799 75.02 5.30 -44.04
C ALA A 799 74.42 4.85 -45.38
N GLU A 800 73.11 5.02 -45.55
CA GLU A 800 72.44 4.74 -46.82
C GLU A 800 72.51 5.96 -47.75
N SER A 801 73.05 5.79 -48.95
CA SER A 801 73.10 6.88 -49.95
C SER A 801 71.99 6.75 -50.98
N ASN A 802 71.09 7.73 -51.06
CA ASN A 802 70.17 7.89 -52.19
C ASN A 802 70.44 9.16 -53.00
N TYR A 803 70.36 9.08 -54.34
CA TYR A 803 70.87 10.13 -55.27
C TYR A 803 70.09 11.47 -55.23
N PHE A 804 69.03 11.58 -54.43
CA PHE A 804 68.12 12.75 -54.41
C PHE A 804 67.72 13.26 -52.99
N SER A 805 68.25 12.72 -51.89
CA SER A 805 68.02 13.19 -50.49
C SER A 805 69.34 13.17 -49.68
N PRO A 806 69.43 13.79 -48.47
CA PRO A 806 70.59 13.62 -47.58
C PRO A 806 70.80 12.13 -47.21
N VAL A 807 71.97 11.80 -46.68
CA VAL A 807 72.36 10.43 -46.30
C VAL A 807 71.68 10.12 -44.96
N ASP A 808 70.83 9.10 -44.87
CA ASP A 808 70.29 8.63 -43.59
C ASP A 808 71.40 7.85 -42.88
N GLN A 809 71.78 8.32 -41.70
CA GLN A 809 72.81 7.69 -40.87
C GLN A 809 72.15 6.94 -39.72
N HIS A 810 72.31 5.62 -39.65
CA HIS A 810 71.87 4.81 -38.53
C HIS A 810 73.01 4.64 -37.54
N ARG A 811 72.77 4.90 -36.25
CA ARG A 811 73.75 4.79 -35.18
C ARG A 811 73.16 3.99 -34.03
N TRP A 812 73.85 2.94 -33.60
CA TRP A 812 73.39 2.07 -32.51
C TRP A 812 74.56 1.55 -31.68
N CYS A 813 74.27 1.01 -30.50
CA CYS A 813 75.25 0.26 -29.71
C CYS A 813 75.20 -1.22 -30.13
N GLU A 814 76.30 -1.78 -30.63
CA GLU A 814 76.38 -3.24 -30.87
C GLU A 814 76.36 -4.02 -29.55
N ASP A 815 77.00 -3.47 -28.52
CA ASP A 815 77.09 -4.07 -27.19
C ASP A 815 77.08 -2.96 -26.12
N VAL A 816 76.48 -3.25 -24.97
CA VAL A 816 76.29 -2.32 -23.84
C VAL A 816 76.74 -2.96 -22.54
N ASP A 817 77.41 -2.19 -21.68
CA ASP A 817 77.77 -2.62 -20.33
C ASP A 817 76.54 -2.64 -19.41
N THR A 818 75.80 -3.76 -19.42
CA THR A 818 74.61 -3.99 -18.59
C THR A 818 74.88 -4.00 -17.09
N SER A 819 76.16 -4.06 -16.68
CA SER A 819 76.54 -4.01 -15.27
C SER A 819 76.52 -2.60 -14.65
N SER A 820 76.22 -1.57 -15.45
CA SER A 820 76.25 -0.16 -15.03
C SER A 820 74.86 0.47 -15.01
N ASP A 821 74.40 0.86 -13.82
CA ASP A 821 73.15 1.61 -13.62
C ASP A 821 73.21 3.06 -14.13
N ASP A 822 74.40 3.57 -14.46
CA ASP A 822 74.60 4.99 -14.85
C ASP A 822 73.90 5.33 -16.18
N TYR A 823 73.50 4.33 -16.96
CA TYR A 823 72.85 4.49 -18.28
C TYR A 823 71.49 3.81 -18.40
N LEU A 824 71.05 3.10 -17.36
CA LEU A 824 69.73 2.47 -17.31
C LEU A 824 68.66 3.56 -17.22
N VAL A 825 67.72 3.54 -18.15
CA VAL A 825 66.60 4.49 -18.18
C VAL A 825 65.52 3.99 -17.24
N ASP A 826 64.93 2.83 -17.52
CA ASP A 826 63.99 2.11 -16.66
C ASP A 826 63.97 0.62 -17.04
N GLN A 827 63.71 -0.25 -16.05
CA GLN A 827 63.52 -1.69 -16.23
C GLN A 827 62.03 -2.04 -16.14
N ILE A 828 61.54 -2.84 -17.07
CA ILE A 828 60.16 -3.30 -17.16
C ILE A 828 60.13 -4.81 -16.90
N ASN A 829 59.56 -5.21 -15.77
CA ASN A 829 59.49 -6.61 -15.37
C ASN A 829 58.09 -7.16 -15.59
N ALA A 830 57.99 -8.12 -16.51
CA ALA A 830 56.79 -8.86 -16.81
C ALA A 830 56.57 -9.99 -15.79
N THR A 831 56.25 -9.64 -14.55
CA THR A 831 55.89 -10.59 -13.49
C THR A 831 54.38 -10.51 -13.24
N ALA A 832 53.70 -11.63 -12.98
CA ALA A 832 52.26 -11.65 -12.71
C ALA A 832 51.82 -10.67 -11.60
N ASP A 833 52.69 -10.45 -10.60
CA ASP A 833 52.47 -9.54 -9.46
C ASP A 833 52.76 -8.04 -9.73
N SER A 834 53.32 -7.68 -10.90
CA SER A 834 53.72 -6.29 -11.19
C SER A 834 52.54 -5.45 -11.71
N ARG A 835 52.59 -4.13 -11.49
CA ARG A 835 51.55 -3.18 -11.94
C ARG A 835 52.14 -2.15 -12.91
N GLU A 836 52.78 -2.65 -13.96
CA GLU A 836 53.50 -1.84 -14.92
C GLU A 836 52.55 -1.21 -15.96
N GLN A 837 52.54 0.12 -16.04
CA GLN A 837 51.72 0.88 -17.01
C GLN A 837 52.19 0.63 -18.46
N ASN A 838 53.46 0.34 -18.63
CA ASN A 838 54.20 0.20 -19.88
C ASN A 838 54.33 -1.25 -20.39
N LEU A 839 53.51 -2.16 -19.88
CA LEU A 839 53.43 -3.55 -20.36
C LEU A 839 51.99 -4.00 -20.56
N ARG A 840 51.70 -4.73 -21.63
CA ARG A 840 50.43 -5.43 -21.85
C ARG A 840 50.65 -6.86 -22.27
N VAL A 841 49.90 -7.78 -21.67
CA VAL A 841 49.83 -9.18 -22.08
C VAL A 841 48.50 -9.44 -22.80
N ARG A 842 48.56 -10.12 -23.94
CA ARG A 842 47.39 -10.61 -24.70
C ARG A 842 47.28 -12.11 -24.50
N THR A 843 46.06 -12.57 -24.25
CA THR A 843 45.71 -13.98 -24.01
C THR A 843 44.57 -14.39 -24.93
N ALA A 844 44.24 -15.68 -25.01
CA ALA A 844 43.04 -16.15 -25.73
C ALA A 844 41.75 -15.40 -25.34
N LYS A 845 41.64 -14.96 -24.07
CA LYS A 845 40.47 -14.24 -23.54
C LYS A 845 40.54 -12.72 -23.70
N ASP A 846 41.75 -12.14 -23.80
CA ASP A 846 41.99 -10.71 -24.05
C ASP A 846 43.06 -10.52 -25.15
N ASN A 847 42.69 -10.82 -26.38
CA ASN A 847 43.56 -10.73 -27.56
C ASN A 847 43.39 -9.41 -28.35
N SER A 848 42.68 -8.43 -27.80
CA SER A 848 42.40 -7.18 -28.53
C SER A 848 43.63 -6.28 -28.68
N VAL A 849 44.02 -6.00 -29.93
CA VAL A 849 45.11 -5.08 -30.26
C VAL A 849 44.51 -3.89 -31.03
N PRO A 850 44.50 -2.66 -30.45
CA PRO A 850 44.07 -1.47 -31.17
C PRO A 850 45.10 -1.12 -32.25
N GLY A 851 44.67 -0.43 -33.31
CA GLY A 851 45.55 0.00 -34.41
C GLY A 851 46.52 1.12 -34.02
N LEU A 852 47.47 0.78 -33.15
CA LEU A 852 48.51 1.67 -32.62
C LEU A 852 49.38 2.17 -33.78
N GLN A 853 49.65 3.47 -33.83
CA GLN A 853 50.49 4.04 -34.88
C GLN A 853 51.97 3.83 -34.55
N ALA A 854 52.79 3.60 -35.57
CA ALA A 854 54.24 3.59 -35.39
C ALA A 854 54.74 4.97 -34.91
N GLY A 855 55.82 4.98 -34.12
CA GLY A 855 56.40 6.21 -33.57
C GLY A 855 57.02 7.12 -34.65
N ASN A 856 57.44 6.57 -35.80
CA ASN A 856 57.90 7.32 -36.98
C ASN A 856 57.79 6.49 -38.28
N GLU A 857 58.14 7.08 -39.43
CA GLU A 857 58.02 6.43 -40.76
C GLU A 857 58.93 5.21 -40.96
N GLU A 858 59.89 4.94 -40.07
CA GLU A 858 60.81 3.80 -40.14
C GLU A 858 60.48 2.67 -39.16
N GLN A 859 59.58 2.93 -38.20
CA GLN A 859 59.06 1.91 -37.31
C GLN A 859 57.82 1.26 -37.91
N GLU A 860 57.59 0.00 -37.55
CA GLU A 860 56.36 -0.72 -37.88
C GLU A 860 55.39 -0.66 -36.69
N SER A 861 54.09 -0.60 -36.96
CA SER A 861 53.08 -0.75 -35.91
C SER A 861 53.03 -2.17 -35.36
N VAL A 862 52.38 -2.35 -34.20
CA VAL A 862 52.10 -3.69 -33.64
C VAL A 862 51.38 -4.57 -34.66
N ASP A 863 50.39 -4.02 -35.40
CA ASP A 863 49.65 -4.75 -36.43
C ASP A 863 50.54 -5.19 -37.60
N GLU A 864 51.45 -4.30 -38.05
CA GLU A 864 52.39 -4.61 -39.14
C GLU A 864 53.39 -5.69 -38.71
N ILE A 865 53.81 -5.67 -37.44
CA ILE A 865 54.70 -6.69 -36.87
C ILE A 865 54.00 -8.05 -36.80
N LEU A 866 52.79 -8.11 -36.23
CA LEU A 866 52.05 -9.37 -36.07
C LEU A 866 51.60 -9.97 -37.42
N ALA A 867 51.32 -9.13 -38.42
CA ALA A 867 50.96 -9.58 -39.77
C ALA A 867 52.14 -10.19 -40.57
N ASP A 868 53.39 -9.91 -40.19
CA ASP A 868 54.60 -10.30 -40.93
C ASP A 868 55.58 -11.13 -40.07
N VAL A 869 55.06 -11.87 -39.07
CA VAL A 869 55.87 -12.80 -38.26
C VAL A 869 56.44 -13.91 -39.14
N SER A 870 57.74 -14.16 -38.97
CA SER A 870 58.54 -15.08 -39.80
C SER A 870 59.11 -16.30 -39.04
N ASP A 871 58.79 -16.47 -37.75
CA ASP A 871 59.26 -17.60 -36.95
C ASP A 871 58.55 -18.91 -37.37
N PRO A 872 59.29 -19.97 -37.75
CA PRO A 872 58.69 -21.25 -38.16
C PRO A 872 57.97 -22.03 -37.03
N VAL A 873 58.19 -21.69 -35.76
CA VAL A 873 57.48 -22.28 -34.61
C VAL A 873 56.08 -21.68 -34.46
N ILE A 874 55.84 -20.49 -35.01
CA ILE A 874 54.58 -19.78 -34.92
C ILE A 874 53.79 -19.98 -36.21
N ASP A 875 52.58 -20.55 -36.12
CA ASP A 875 51.66 -20.55 -37.26
C ASP A 875 51.09 -19.15 -37.45
N ARG A 876 51.75 -18.34 -38.28
CA ARG A 876 51.36 -16.95 -38.54
C ARG A 876 49.92 -16.81 -39.06
N ASP A 877 49.46 -17.73 -39.90
CA ASP A 877 48.09 -17.65 -40.47
C ASP A 877 47.03 -17.98 -39.40
N SER A 878 47.40 -18.73 -38.36
CA SER A 878 46.58 -18.95 -37.16
C SER A 878 46.64 -17.76 -36.20
N LEU A 879 47.85 -17.25 -35.92
CA LEU A 879 48.09 -16.18 -34.96
C LEU A 879 47.47 -14.85 -35.38
N TRP A 880 47.56 -14.46 -36.65
CA TRP A 880 47.06 -13.17 -37.15
C TRP A 880 46.22 -13.36 -38.42
N ASN A 881 44.91 -13.29 -38.27
CA ASN A 881 43.95 -13.55 -39.34
C ASN A 881 42.96 -12.38 -39.50
N ASP A 882 42.74 -11.94 -40.74
CA ASP A 882 41.83 -10.84 -41.09
C ASP A 882 42.02 -9.51 -40.32
N GLY A 883 43.21 -9.29 -39.73
CA GLY A 883 43.54 -8.09 -38.95
C GLY A 883 43.25 -8.22 -37.45
N GLU A 884 43.00 -9.43 -36.95
CA GLU A 884 42.77 -9.74 -35.55
C GLU A 884 43.77 -10.80 -35.04
N LEU A 885 44.21 -10.65 -33.79
CA LEU A 885 45.06 -11.61 -33.09
C LEU A 885 44.23 -12.77 -32.56
N THR A 886 44.61 -14.00 -32.86
CA THR A 886 44.01 -15.23 -32.32
C THR A 886 45.09 -16.00 -31.56
N LEU A 887 44.79 -16.40 -30.32
CA LEU A 887 45.70 -17.12 -29.43
C LEU A 887 44.97 -18.33 -28.83
N ASP A 888 45.65 -19.46 -28.73
CA ASP A 888 45.18 -20.62 -27.95
C ASP A 888 45.38 -20.39 -26.44
N GLU A 889 44.75 -21.20 -25.57
CA GLU A 889 44.80 -21.02 -24.09
C GLU A 889 46.23 -21.09 -23.51
N ASN A 890 47.17 -21.65 -24.25
CA ASN A 890 48.58 -21.79 -23.92
C ASN A 890 49.48 -20.73 -24.59
N GLU A 891 48.94 -19.81 -25.38
CA GLU A 891 49.70 -18.84 -26.18
C GLU A 891 49.47 -17.38 -25.71
N PHE A 892 50.56 -16.60 -25.63
CA PHE A 892 50.54 -15.24 -25.09
C PHE A 892 51.43 -14.26 -25.88
N ILE A 893 51.02 -12.99 -25.96
CA ILE A 893 51.83 -11.89 -26.54
C ILE A 893 52.08 -10.81 -25.50
N PHE A 894 53.34 -10.44 -25.28
CA PHE A 894 53.77 -9.36 -24.40
C PHE A 894 54.19 -8.14 -25.22
N LEU A 895 53.59 -6.98 -24.95
CA LEU A 895 53.82 -5.70 -25.61
C LEU A 895 54.42 -4.70 -24.61
N PHE A 896 55.65 -4.26 -24.85
CA PHE A 896 56.37 -3.34 -23.98
C PHE A 896 56.48 -1.94 -24.59
N GLU A 897 56.49 -0.93 -23.72
CA GLU A 897 56.77 0.48 -24.02
C GLU A 897 57.96 0.93 -23.15
N ALA A 898 59.14 0.94 -23.73
CA ALA A 898 60.42 1.13 -23.02
C ALA A 898 60.95 2.57 -23.10
N THR A 899 60.41 3.40 -23.98
CA THR A 899 60.91 4.77 -24.20
C THR A 899 60.07 5.84 -23.53
N THR A 900 58.82 5.55 -23.20
CA THR A 900 57.89 6.53 -22.65
C THR A 900 57.16 6.05 -21.39
N GLN A 901 57.00 6.95 -20.43
CA GLN A 901 56.18 6.74 -19.23
C GLN A 901 55.37 8.00 -18.88
N CYS A 902 54.29 7.84 -18.11
CA CYS A 902 53.44 8.95 -17.72
C CYS A 902 54.23 10.08 -17.03
N GLY A 903 54.00 11.32 -17.45
CA GLY A 903 54.76 12.49 -17.00
C GLY A 903 55.81 12.97 -18.00
N MET A 904 56.18 12.15 -18.99
CA MET A 904 56.99 12.60 -20.12
C MET A 904 56.15 13.43 -21.10
N TYR A 905 56.80 14.26 -21.91
CA TYR A 905 56.11 15.29 -22.73
C TYR A 905 55.30 14.69 -23.90
N ASP A 906 55.67 13.50 -24.32
CA ASP A 906 55.11 12.62 -25.35
C ASP A 906 54.10 11.61 -24.78
N SER A 907 54.22 11.23 -23.50
CA SER A 907 53.36 10.23 -22.85
C SER A 907 51.85 10.45 -22.91
N GLY A 908 51.38 11.70 -23.09
CA GLY A 908 49.96 12.07 -23.08
C GLY A 908 49.24 11.90 -21.74
N CYS A 909 49.90 11.36 -20.71
CA CYS A 909 49.40 11.21 -19.35
C CYS A 909 50.31 11.94 -18.32
N ALA A 910 49.75 12.30 -17.17
CA ALA A 910 50.49 13.01 -16.12
C ALA A 910 51.26 12.02 -15.21
N GLU A 911 52.42 12.43 -14.69
CA GLU A 911 53.26 11.62 -13.78
C GLU A 911 52.50 11.11 -12.55
N SER A 912 51.51 11.88 -12.08
CA SER A 912 50.67 11.51 -10.94
C SER A 912 49.46 10.62 -11.31
N ASN A 913 49.42 10.08 -12.52
CA ASN A 913 48.33 9.21 -12.94
C ASN A 913 48.63 7.78 -12.49
N ASP A 914 47.91 7.32 -11.47
CA ASP A 914 48.07 5.97 -10.89
C ASP A 914 47.24 4.91 -11.65
N ASP A 915 46.50 5.31 -12.70
CA ASP A 915 45.72 4.37 -13.51
C ASP A 915 46.65 3.52 -14.39
N ILE A 916 46.64 2.20 -14.17
CA ILE A 916 47.50 1.26 -14.90
C ILE A 916 47.23 1.30 -16.41
N ASP A 917 46.05 1.77 -16.84
CA ASP A 917 45.66 1.90 -18.25
C ASP A 917 46.04 3.22 -18.93
N ALA A 918 46.46 4.23 -18.17
CA ALA A 918 46.66 5.59 -18.67
C ALA A 918 47.57 5.68 -19.90
N LEU A 919 48.69 4.95 -19.91
CA LEU A 919 49.66 4.99 -20.99
C LEU A 919 49.15 4.25 -22.25
N TRP A 920 48.44 3.14 -22.07
CA TRP A 920 47.83 2.36 -23.15
C TRP A 920 46.66 3.09 -23.80
N GLU A 921 45.82 3.74 -22.99
CA GLU A 921 44.75 4.59 -23.53
C GLU A 921 45.32 5.79 -24.29
N SER A 922 46.40 6.39 -23.77
CA SER A 922 47.12 7.45 -24.48
C SER A 922 47.66 6.98 -25.84
N ALA A 923 48.24 5.78 -25.91
CA ALA A 923 48.73 5.18 -27.15
C ALA A 923 47.59 4.98 -28.16
N ARG A 924 46.43 4.48 -27.72
CA ARG A 924 45.24 4.27 -28.56
C ARG A 924 44.66 5.59 -29.08
N ASP A 925 44.65 6.62 -28.26
CA ASP A 925 44.02 7.91 -28.58
C ASP A 925 44.97 8.83 -29.38
N ASN A 926 46.26 8.48 -29.46
CA ASN A 926 47.25 9.20 -30.26
C ASN A 926 46.96 9.03 -31.76
N THR A 927 46.87 10.15 -32.49
CA THR A 927 46.58 10.18 -33.93
C THR A 927 47.77 10.67 -34.76
N GLY A 928 48.94 10.85 -34.13
CA GLY A 928 50.20 11.24 -34.77
C GLY A 928 51.32 10.22 -34.52
N SER A 929 52.41 10.37 -35.25
CA SER A 929 53.63 9.58 -35.05
C SER A 929 54.33 9.99 -33.74
N GLY A 930 54.58 9.03 -32.85
CA GLY A 930 55.38 9.19 -31.63
C GLY A 930 55.01 8.15 -30.57
N ASP A 931 55.70 8.18 -29.44
CA ASP A 931 55.42 7.32 -28.29
C ASP A 931 54.30 7.92 -27.41
N PRO A 932 53.55 7.13 -26.62
CA PRO A 932 53.64 5.68 -26.49
C PRO A 932 52.95 4.96 -27.65
N ASN A 933 53.50 3.82 -28.07
CA ASN A 933 53.01 2.99 -29.19
C ASN A 933 53.14 1.48 -28.93
N PHE A 934 53.78 1.05 -27.83
CA PHE A 934 53.90 -0.35 -27.39
C PHE A 934 54.48 -1.32 -28.44
N ASN A 935 55.25 -0.81 -29.40
CA ASN A 935 56.01 -1.64 -30.35
C ASN A 935 57.49 -1.76 -29.98
N ASP A 936 57.92 -1.12 -28.89
CA ASP A 936 59.32 -1.08 -28.44
C ASP A 936 59.91 -2.48 -28.23
N LEU A 937 59.13 -3.41 -27.68
CA LEU A 937 59.43 -4.84 -27.64
C LEU A 937 58.15 -5.68 -27.69
N ILE A 938 58.14 -6.70 -28.54
CA ILE A 938 57.03 -7.67 -28.65
C ILE A 938 57.57 -9.08 -28.47
N VAL A 939 57.03 -9.85 -27.53
CA VAL A 939 57.45 -11.22 -27.22
C VAL A 939 56.27 -12.19 -27.25
N TYR A 940 56.43 -13.31 -27.94
CA TYR A 940 55.49 -14.43 -27.96
C TYR A 940 55.92 -15.52 -26.98
N VAL A 941 54.96 -16.11 -26.27
CA VAL A 941 55.19 -17.21 -25.31
C VAL A 941 54.15 -18.32 -25.50
N ASN A 942 54.59 -19.59 -25.58
CA ASN A 942 53.74 -20.79 -25.61
C ASN A 942 54.09 -21.74 -24.44
N VAL A 943 53.09 -22.35 -23.79
CA VAL A 943 53.27 -23.22 -22.61
C VAL A 943 52.61 -24.59 -22.79
N GLU A 944 53.38 -25.68 -22.75
CA GLU A 944 52.87 -27.06 -22.84
C GLU A 944 53.13 -27.82 -21.53
N ARG A 945 52.17 -28.59 -20.98
CA ARG A 945 52.43 -29.43 -19.78
C ARG A 945 53.01 -30.79 -20.16
N ALA A 946 54.15 -31.13 -19.59
CA ALA A 946 54.76 -32.45 -19.74
C ALA A 946 54.28 -33.40 -18.61
N ASN A 947 54.08 -34.69 -18.90
CA ASN A 947 54.10 -35.77 -17.90
C ASN A 947 52.96 -35.82 -16.84
N VAL A 948 51.69 -35.68 -17.24
CA VAL A 948 50.54 -35.95 -16.36
C VAL A 948 50.48 -37.45 -15.99
N ASP A 949 50.44 -37.81 -14.70
CA ASP A 949 50.11 -39.17 -14.22
C ASP A 949 48.59 -39.35 -14.23
N PRO A 950 48.02 -40.05 -15.26
CA PRO A 950 46.60 -39.97 -15.55
C PRO A 950 45.74 -40.52 -14.41
N GLY A 951 46.23 -41.50 -13.63
CA GLY A 951 45.47 -42.13 -12.55
C GLY A 951 44.04 -42.54 -12.95
N THR A 952 43.19 -42.81 -11.96
CA THR A 952 41.73 -42.86 -12.18
C THR A 952 41.15 -41.56 -11.62
N PRO A 953 40.49 -40.70 -12.42
CA PRO A 953 39.91 -39.47 -11.91
C PRO A 953 38.89 -39.78 -10.81
N SER A 954 38.87 -38.98 -9.74
CA SER A 954 37.86 -39.12 -8.69
C SER A 954 36.53 -38.62 -9.21
N ILE A 955 35.51 -39.46 -9.13
CA ILE A 955 34.20 -39.20 -9.71
C ILE A 955 33.19 -38.99 -8.60
N THR A 956 32.49 -37.86 -8.68
CA THR A 956 31.26 -37.64 -7.93
C THR A 956 30.16 -37.45 -8.95
N ILE A 957 29.19 -38.35 -8.94
CA ILE A 957 27.93 -38.10 -9.65
C ILE A 957 26.99 -37.46 -8.65
N THR A 958 26.49 -36.30 -9.05
CA THR A 958 25.37 -35.66 -8.38
C THR A 958 24.14 -36.00 -9.21
N PRO A 959 23.36 -37.03 -8.85
CA PRO A 959 22.04 -37.17 -9.46
C PRO A 959 21.24 -35.98 -8.96
N GLY A 960 20.83 -35.10 -9.87
CA GLY A 960 19.89 -34.05 -9.49
C GLY A 960 18.57 -34.68 -9.02
N ASP A 961 17.93 -34.02 -8.07
CA ASP A 961 16.58 -34.33 -7.62
C ASP A 961 15.61 -33.75 -8.67
N GLY A 962 15.25 -34.56 -9.66
CA GLY A 962 14.39 -34.11 -10.75
C GLY A 962 12.99 -33.78 -10.23
N ASP A 963 12.35 -32.77 -10.84
CA ASP A 963 10.97 -32.43 -10.50
C ASP A 963 10.04 -33.58 -10.92
N SER A 964 9.18 -34.01 -9.99
CA SER A 964 8.15 -34.99 -10.29
C SER A 964 7.18 -34.45 -11.34
N THR A 965 6.74 -35.30 -12.26
CA THR A 965 5.68 -34.92 -13.20
C THR A 965 4.38 -34.71 -12.44
N ASP A 966 3.90 -33.47 -12.44
CA ASP A 966 2.64 -33.10 -11.81
C ASP A 966 1.52 -33.17 -12.85
N VAL A 967 0.57 -34.07 -12.61
CA VAL A 967 -0.62 -34.24 -13.43
C VAL A 967 -1.83 -34.25 -12.52
N ASP A 968 -2.85 -33.51 -12.92
CA ASP A 968 -4.05 -33.36 -12.11
C ASP A 968 -5.29 -33.38 -13.00
N ALA A 969 -6.39 -33.82 -12.42
CA ALA A 969 -7.68 -33.56 -13.04
C ALA A 969 -7.88 -32.05 -13.10
N GLY A 970 -8.53 -31.58 -14.16
CA GLY A 970 -8.87 -30.18 -14.26
C GLY A 970 -9.86 -29.78 -13.19
N GLU A 971 -10.00 -28.48 -12.99
CA GLU A 971 -11.05 -27.99 -12.10
C GLU A 971 -12.31 -27.76 -12.93
N GLY A 972 -13.35 -28.52 -12.59
CA GLY A 972 -14.70 -28.22 -13.04
C GLY A 972 -15.07 -26.79 -12.65
N ARG A 973 -15.93 -26.17 -13.44
CA ARG A 973 -16.52 -24.88 -13.08
C ARG A 973 -17.71 -25.12 -12.21
N ASP A 974 -17.92 -24.21 -11.27
CA ASP A 974 -19.24 -24.11 -10.67
C ASP A 974 -20.25 -23.96 -11.79
N ALA A 975 -21.17 -24.93 -11.90
CA ALA A 975 -22.41 -24.69 -12.62
C ALA A 975 -22.92 -23.39 -12.06
N GLY A 976 -23.30 -22.47 -12.96
CA GLY A 976 -24.06 -21.28 -12.61
C GLY A 976 -25.42 -21.73 -12.06
N GLY A 977 -25.39 -22.35 -10.89
CA GLY A 977 -26.26 -22.00 -9.81
C GLY A 977 -26.03 -20.53 -9.57
N ALA A 978 -27.07 -19.95 -9.04
CA ALA A 978 -26.90 -18.78 -8.26
C ALA A 978 -25.64 -19.03 -7.36
N GLY A 979 -24.62 -18.13 -7.41
CA GLY A 979 -23.25 -18.34 -6.89
C GLY A 979 -23.19 -18.85 -5.45
N GLU A 980 -21.98 -19.08 -4.90
CA GLU A 980 -21.83 -19.63 -3.55
C GLU A 980 -22.76 -18.89 -2.56
N ILE A 981 -23.81 -19.58 -2.09
CA ILE A 981 -24.81 -19.00 -1.19
C ILE A 981 -24.14 -18.82 0.16
N ASP A 982 -23.44 -17.70 0.30
CA ASP A 982 -22.77 -17.31 1.52
C ASP A 982 -23.71 -16.38 2.29
N ALA A 983 -24.38 -16.94 3.29
CA ALA A 983 -25.16 -16.17 4.24
C ALA A 983 -24.20 -15.55 5.26
N ARG A 984 -23.68 -14.36 4.94
CA ARG A 984 -22.75 -13.65 5.83
C ARG A 984 -23.50 -12.94 6.92
N PHE A 985 -23.05 -13.11 8.16
CA PHE A 985 -23.45 -12.21 9.23
C PHE A 985 -22.88 -10.82 8.95
N GLU A 986 -23.74 -9.82 8.84
CA GLU A 986 -23.34 -8.42 8.68
C GLU A 986 -24.04 -7.59 9.75
N GLY A 987 -23.32 -7.32 10.83
CA GLY A 987 -23.80 -6.51 11.94
C GLY A 987 -22.96 -6.71 13.18
N ASP A 988 -23.19 -5.87 14.18
CA ASP A 988 -22.98 -6.30 15.57
C ASP A 988 -24.29 -6.94 16.01
N THR A 989 -24.23 -8.04 16.77
CA THR A 989 -25.40 -8.48 17.50
C THR A 989 -25.76 -7.35 18.47
N ASP A 990 -26.94 -6.76 18.30
CA ASP A 990 -27.40 -5.75 19.26
C ASP A 990 -27.76 -6.49 20.54
N GLU A 991 -26.78 -6.63 21.44
CA GLU A 991 -26.98 -7.20 22.77
C GLU A 991 -27.89 -6.26 23.54
N GLY A 992 -29.19 -6.55 23.49
CA GLY A 992 -30.18 -5.76 24.20
C GLY A 992 -29.84 -5.71 25.68
N SER A 993 -29.88 -4.51 26.23
CA SER A 993 -29.79 -4.34 27.67
C SER A 993 -31.08 -4.81 28.34
N ALA A 994 -30.95 -5.36 29.55
CA ALA A 994 -32.10 -5.62 30.39
C ALA A 994 -32.96 -4.36 30.56
N PRO A 995 -34.29 -4.52 30.68
CA PRO A 995 -35.15 -3.40 31.03
C PRO A 995 -34.72 -2.88 32.41
N ASP A 996 -34.60 -1.55 32.53
CA ASP A 996 -34.38 -0.92 33.82
C ASP A 996 -35.64 -1.11 34.66
N VAL A 997 -35.52 -1.81 35.78
CA VAL A 997 -36.63 -2.08 36.69
C VAL A 997 -36.23 -1.74 38.11
N GLY A 998 -37.06 -0.94 38.78
CA GLY A 998 -36.72 -0.35 40.06
C GLY A 998 -37.90 -0.21 40.98
N THR A 999 -37.61 0.05 42.25
CA THR A 999 -38.63 0.50 43.20
C THR A 999 -39.07 1.91 42.85
N GLY A 1000 -40.35 2.23 43.03
CA GLY A 1000 -40.84 3.58 42.80
C GLY A 1000 -40.35 4.56 43.87
N ASP A 1001 -40.24 5.82 43.51
CA ASP A 1001 -39.80 6.87 44.42
C ASP A 1001 -40.95 7.41 45.26
N SER A 1002 -40.67 7.65 46.53
CA SER A 1002 -41.56 8.38 47.44
C SER A 1002 -40.91 9.68 47.88
N ALA A 1003 -41.68 10.75 47.98
CA ALA A 1003 -41.19 12.07 48.37
C ALA A 1003 -40.30 12.02 49.63
N PRO A 1004 -39.07 12.59 49.60
CA PRO A 1004 -38.23 12.67 50.79
C PRO A 1004 -38.92 13.54 51.85
N THR A 1005 -38.95 13.05 53.09
CA THR A 1005 -39.50 13.78 54.25
C THR A 1005 -38.67 15.01 54.67
N ASP A 1006 -37.61 15.36 53.93
CA ASP A 1006 -36.81 16.56 54.16
C ASP A 1006 -37.23 17.66 53.20
N GLY A 1007 -37.69 18.79 53.76
CA GLY A 1007 -38.25 19.94 53.05
C GLY A 1007 -37.28 20.75 52.19
N THR A 1008 -36.42 20.08 51.43
CA THR A 1008 -35.47 20.62 50.46
C THR A 1008 -35.15 19.56 49.40
N SER A 1009 -36.10 19.23 48.54
CA SER A 1009 -35.82 18.67 47.22
C SER A 1009 -36.45 19.59 46.19
N GLY A 1010 -35.60 20.21 45.38
CA GLY A 1010 -36.01 20.94 44.19
C GLY A 1010 -36.59 19.95 43.21
N ALA A 1011 -37.89 19.70 43.30
CA ALA A 1011 -38.67 19.48 42.10
C ALA A 1011 -38.38 20.70 41.21
N SER A 1012 -37.79 20.49 40.03
CA SER A 1012 -38.07 21.39 38.92
C SER A 1012 -39.55 21.21 38.63
N SER A 1013 -40.39 21.86 39.43
CA SER A 1013 -41.77 22.10 39.05
C SER A 1013 -41.67 22.77 37.69
N ASN A 1014 -42.00 22.04 36.63
CA ASN A 1014 -42.06 22.56 35.28
C ASN A 1014 -42.79 23.90 35.38
N THR A 1015 -42.04 25.00 35.18
CA THR A 1015 -42.51 26.35 35.46
C THR A 1015 -43.50 26.81 34.41
N GLY A 1016 -43.79 25.97 33.39
CA GLY A 1016 -44.68 26.30 32.27
C GLY A 1016 -44.06 27.24 31.24
N ILE A 1017 -42.74 27.49 31.33
CA ILE A 1017 -41.99 28.41 30.46
C ILE A 1017 -40.79 27.67 29.88
N GLU A 1018 -40.56 27.81 28.58
CA GLU A 1018 -39.37 27.31 27.90
C GLU A 1018 -38.31 28.41 27.89
N ILE A 1019 -37.24 28.24 28.67
CA ILE A 1019 -36.12 29.18 28.72
C ILE A 1019 -34.88 28.43 28.24
N ASP A 1020 -34.20 28.98 27.25
CA ASP A 1020 -32.94 28.45 26.75
C ASP A 1020 -31.92 29.58 26.57
N THR A 1021 -30.67 29.27 26.84
CA THR A 1021 -29.59 30.24 26.81
C THR A 1021 -28.37 29.64 26.13
N ASP A 1022 -27.80 30.38 25.18
CA ASP A 1022 -26.64 29.94 24.40
C ASP A 1022 -25.45 30.86 24.63
N HIS A 1023 -24.24 30.30 24.65
CA HIS A 1023 -23.02 31.06 24.88
C HIS A 1023 -21.97 30.75 23.81
N VAL A 1024 -21.60 31.73 22.99
CA VAL A 1024 -20.65 31.58 21.87
C VAL A 1024 -19.42 32.47 22.09
N VAL A 1025 -18.23 31.87 21.96
CA VAL A 1025 -16.92 32.53 22.03
C VAL A 1025 -16.39 32.73 20.61
N ILE A 1026 -16.00 33.95 20.26
CA ILE A 1026 -15.46 34.31 18.95
C ILE A 1026 -14.04 34.87 19.15
N GLY A 1027 -13.06 34.41 18.37
CA GLY A 1027 -11.65 34.80 18.52
C GLY A 1027 -10.75 34.42 17.36
#